data_AF-Q4D305-F1
#
_entry.id   AF-Q4D305-F1
#
_cell.length_a   1.000
_cell.length_b   1.000
_cell.length_c   1.000
_cell.angle_alpha   90.00
_cell.angle_beta   90.00
_cell.angle_gamma   90.00
#
_symmetry.space_group_name_H-M   'P 1'
#
loop_
_entity.id
_entity.type
_entity.pdbx_description
1 polymer ?
#
loop_
_entity_poly.entity_id
_entity_poly.type
_entity_poly.pdbx_seq_one_letter_code
_entity_poly.pdbx_strand_id
1 'polypeptide(L)'
;GARAAGSDESGPVELSVCDVEALNGALVLTGTFPAGSVLTVTDSLLVAARSTPLVYLPGSQSSPYAPVLVLSGLRLVRSVLIVSGVALVTVMTGGRTVVVDGAVLELVGGGVALDAAVLGGEYALYASARVVASGGAVLRLSGSQVYAAHGLVFGSGVEASASAVVVNDNAGVLTDGALLVLRGSASFVSGSWLSVRGNNISGRLLSVPPYPRGAELVQSTLTLHGNAGSGPVVMDGTVALGGTGRKFVVGCLTLNGQALQPMDYRSAGIIGEFRPVACGVCDADVHCFAAATRAMSGSCGCRCAEGGYGRDCLPVYLPHVDGCNRTPGIPLPSHTATLTETRSLTPTPTPSRSATHYSPTQYGPTETLQVTETVALPPTRTPTASVSSTLWWSDVACPTLAVTTTADGGSLTQNDIRGGGSVVPTLLMVALPPPFRWARDPQLGTHLSLVPVSTAQPRGFGGPWGAMLSNATWVRNATNPSTVLELAVPVHRGYFIAADETIVIRCDAAAVFGDCKGVLLGSFTIRSNTLPAAAGALSAITGVVAGAAAVAVVVTGGLGSVLEMQGLGVFARMSCASAQERASTVALPYFLSVFAALDPLWMVVGNALLAAVFGCVHCGVTAAFQRWRGVDAASAWAAMRFPSLTYVVAHAMHLGIFFGSVLALAMPGARVQHRVIGVVGVLYGVAFPAGVCYFIARHTGASFTKYWQFSRKPLPERLLYPVGYWHPAAQQRMYGGMLTNMRGSHVYWCVFQLSVLCVVCPIAAVQSPVGGCHVQYFCMAAVLVAGAGVVAFTNMMRSAFLTVMHTASFVLLAALCVISAANHLAPSDGGARAYAAIVLLLTAVLLAVAVYSVAVWYAEDRHWQELREPRRCGLEALLRDGEEGDEDAQNPHDMTSSSYASGTTAASSYRPPAPPLQPMAGDIRLDALSLLDRASSAGHKIHYALL
;
A
#
# COMPACT_ATOMS: atom_id res chain seq x y z
N GLY A 1 -10.39 29.65 -19.05
CA GLY A 1 -9.95 30.87 -18.36
C GLY A 1 -10.48 32.08 -19.08
N ALA A 2 -11.34 32.86 -18.43
CA ALA A 2 -11.69 34.20 -18.88
C ALA A 2 -10.43 35.08 -18.73
N ARG A 3 -9.78 35.40 -19.85
CA ARG A 3 -8.57 36.25 -19.91
C ARG A 3 -8.88 37.75 -19.73
N ALA A 4 -9.97 38.09 -19.05
CA ALA A 4 -10.30 39.48 -18.77
C ALA A 4 -9.48 39.95 -17.55
N ALA A 5 -8.27 40.43 -17.83
CA ALA A 5 -7.51 41.21 -16.88
C ALA A 5 -8.33 42.48 -16.54
N GLY A 6 -8.96 42.50 -15.37
CA GLY A 6 -9.36 43.75 -14.72
C GLY A 6 -10.76 44.30 -15.01
N SER A 7 -11.68 43.56 -15.63
CA SER A 7 -13.10 43.93 -15.55
C SER A 7 -13.87 42.93 -14.69
N ASP A 8 -14.29 43.38 -13.51
CA ASP A 8 -15.38 42.75 -12.74
C ASP A 8 -16.71 42.76 -13.53
N GLU A 9 -16.73 43.29 -14.76
CA GLU A 9 -17.87 43.26 -15.68
C GLU A 9 -18.10 41.91 -16.39
N SER A 10 -17.26 40.90 -16.16
CA SER A 10 -17.60 39.55 -16.64
C SER A 10 -18.80 39.01 -15.86
N GLY A 11 -19.90 38.76 -16.57
CA GLY A 11 -21.09 38.12 -16.00
C GLY A 11 -20.79 36.71 -15.46
N PRO A 12 -21.71 36.13 -14.68
CA PRO A 12 -21.54 34.79 -14.12
C PRO A 12 -21.34 33.75 -15.22
N VAL A 13 -20.44 32.79 -14.97
CA VAL A 13 -20.14 31.71 -15.90
C VAL A 13 -20.76 30.41 -15.37
N GLU A 14 -21.59 29.75 -16.17
CA GLU A 14 -22.02 28.38 -15.91
C GLU A 14 -21.25 27.42 -16.84
N LEU A 15 -20.50 26.49 -16.26
CA LEU A 15 -19.74 25.45 -16.94
C LEU A 15 -20.09 24.11 -16.31
N SER A 16 -20.58 23.19 -17.13
CA SER A 16 -20.94 21.84 -16.70
C SER A 16 -20.19 20.81 -17.54
N VAL A 17 -19.58 19.85 -16.87
CA VAL A 17 -18.88 18.71 -17.45
C VAL A 17 -19.54 17.46 -16.88
N CYS A 18 -20.28 16.72 -17.69
CA CYS A 18 -20.92 15.47 -17.27
C CYS A 18 -20.59 14.33 -18.24
N ASP A 19 -20.74 13.08 -17.77
CA ASP A 19 -20.60 11.87 -18.58
C ASP A 19 -19.27 11.81 -19.35
N VAL A 20 -18.20 12.38 -18.79
CA VAL A 20 -16.88 12.38 -19.42
C VAL A 20 -16.10 11.15 -18.98
N GLU A 21 -15.78 10.30 -19.95
CA GLU A 21 -14.82 9.21 -19.78
C GLU A 21 -13.49 9.56 -20.45
N ALA A 22 -12.41 9.58 -19.69
CA ALA A 22 -11.09 9.91 -20.22
C ALA A 22 -9.99 9.03 -19.63
N LEU A 23 -9.17 8.44 -20.52
CA LEU A 23 -7.95 7.74 -20.15
C LEU A 23 -6.73 8.60 -20.52
N ASN A 24 -5.93 8.97 -19.51
CA ASN A 24 -4.83 9.93 -19.60
C ASN A 24 -5.28 11.32 -20.10
N GLY A 25 -6.48 11.73 -19.69
CA GLY A 25 -6.97 13.09 -19.82
C GLY A 25 -6.90 13.82 -18.47
N ALA A 26 -6.91 15.15 -18.53
CA ALA A 26 -6.96 16.00 -17.33
C ALA A 26 -7.96 17.14 -17.55
N LEU A 27 -8.80 17.40 -16.55
CA LEU A 27 -9.62 18.60 -16.49
C LEU A 27 -8.84 19.68 -15.74
N VAL A 28 -8.69 20.85 -16.37
CA VAL A 28 -7.88 21.95 -15.81
C VAL A 28 -8.75 23.19 -15.65
N LEU A 29 -8.90 23.65 -14.40
CA LEU A 29 -9.59 24.89 -14.05
C LEU A 29 -8.55 25.93 -13.60
N THR A 30 -8.59 27.10 -14.21
CA THR A 30 -7.62 28.18 -13.96
C THR A 30 -8.21 29.57 -14.20
N GLY A 31 -7.72 30.55 -13.43
CA GLY A 31 -8.13 31.95 -13.48
C GLY A 31 -9.15 32.32 -12.41
N THR A 32 -9.76 33.49 -12.58
CA THR A 32 -10.77 34.04 -11.66
C THR A 32 -12.17 33.84 -12.22
N PHE A 33 -13.07 33.31 -11.40
CA PHE A 33 -14.50 33.18 -11.73
C PHE A 33 -15.32 34.22 -10.94
N PRO A 34 -16.12 35.05 -11.63
CA PRO A 34 -16.88 36.16 -11.03
C PRO A 34 -18.10 35.66 -10.25
N ALA A 35 -18.63 36.52 -9.38
CA ALA A 35 -19.79 36.20 -8.53
C ALA A 35 -20.96 35.60 -9.31
N GLY A 36 -21.55 34.53 -8.75
CA GLY A 36 -22.64 33.78 -9.36
C GLY A 36 -22.20 32.69 -10.33
N SER A 37 -20.89 32.42 -10.48
CA SER A 37 -20.43 31.37 -11.40
C SER A 37 -20.67 29.95 -10.85
N VAL A 38 -21.28 29.17 -11.75
CA VAL A 38 -21.69 27.76 -11.78
C VAL A 38 -20.67 26.73 -12.31
N LEU A 39 -19.71 26.16 -11.57
CA LEU A 39 -18.83 25.11 -12.13
C LEU A 39 -19.24 23.71 -11.63
N THR A 40 -19.57 22.79 -12.54
CA THR A 40 -20.00 21.43 -12.19
C THR A 40 -19.21 20.37 -12.96
N VAL A 41 -18.82 19.31 -12.27
CA VAL A 41 -18.23 18.09 -12.85
C VAL A 41 -18.98 16.89 -12.28
N THR A 42 -19.81 16.24 -13.09
CA THR A 42 -20.72 15.19 -12.64
C THR A 42 -20.53 13.90 -13.42
N ASP A 43 -20.85 12.75 -12.82
CA ASP A 43 -21.01 11.46 -13.52
C ASP A 43 -19.86 11.10 -14.48
N SER A 44 -18.63 11.45 -14.12
CA SER A 44 -17.46 11.36 -15.02
C SER A 44 -16.41 10.40 -14.47
N LEU A 45 -15.79 9.61 -15.36
CA LEU A 45 -14.72 8.67 -15.04
C LEU A 45 -13.43 9.09 -15.73
N LEU A 46 -12.47 9.57 -14.95
CA LEU A 46 -11.18 9.97 -15.48
C LEU A 46 -10.05 9.17 -14.82
N VAL A 47 -9.29 8.47 -15.65
CA VAL A 47 -8.21 7.58 -15.22
C VAL A 47 -6.91 8.01 -15.86
N ALA A 48 -5.83 8.14 -15.09
CA ALA A 48 -4.49 8.41 -15.62
C ALA A 48 -3.51 7.30 -15.24
N ALA A 49 -2.94 6.61 -16.23
CA ALA A 49 -1.97 5.53 -16.05
C ALA A 49 -0.53 5.94 -16.43
N ARG A 50 -0.35 7.15 -16.95
CA ARG A 50 0.94 7.73 -17.32
C ARG A 50 0.89 9.25 -17.14
N SER A 51 2.07 9.87 -17.05
CA SER A 51 2.23 11.33 -17.01
C SER A 51 1.40 12.03 -18.10
N THR A 52 0.62 13.04 -17.70
CA THR A 52 -0.28 13.81 -18.56
C THR A 52 0.33 15.19 -18.82
N PRO A 53 0.95 15.44 -20.00
CA PRO A 53 1.61 16.71 -20.29
C PRO A 53 0.60 17.86 -20.36
N LEU A 54 0.68 18.79 -19.42
CA LEU A 54 -0.17 19.98 -19.36
C LEU A 54 0.40 21.12 -20.22
N VAL A 55 0.41 20.96 -21.54
CA VAL A 55 1.04 21.91 -22.51
C VAL A 55 0.50 23.34 -22.37
N TYR A 56 -0.77 23.49 -21.94
CA TYR A 56 -1.44 24.79 -21.78
C TYR A 56 -1.18 25.49 -20.44
N LEU A 57 -0.41 24.88 -19.52
CA LEU A 57 -0.01 25.48 -18.24
C LEU A 57 1.53 25.52 -18.11
N PRO A 58 2.22 26.46 -18.79
CA PRO A 58 3.66 26.63 -18.65
C PRO A 58 4.00 26.96 -17.19
N GLY A 59 4.86 26.16 -16.57
CA GLY A 59 5.30 26.35 -15.18
C GLY A 59 4.59 25.47 -14.15
N SER A 60 3.51 24.77 -14.52
CA SER A 60 2.92 23.78 -13.60
C SER A 60 3.88 22.61 -13.41
N GLN A 61 4.22 22.32 -12.15
CA GLN A 61 5.02 21.14 -11.80
C GLN A 61 4.15 19.88 -11.63
N SER A 62 2.86 19.96 -12.00
CA SER A 62 1.90 18.89 -11.76
C SER A 62 1.96 17.77 -12.80
N SER A 63 2.40 18.08 -14.03
CA SER A 63 2.46 17.15 -15.18
C SER A 63 3.07 15.76 -14.86
N PRO A 64 4.23 15.66 -14.18
CA PRO A 64 4.86 14.36 -13.87
C PRO A 64 4.04 13.45 -12.96
N TYR A 65 2.99 13.96 -12.30
CA TYR A 65 2.18 13.23 -11.32
C TYR A 65 0.86 12.72 -11.88
N ALA A 66 0.70 12.74 -13.21
CA ALA A 66 -0.48 12.25 -13.94
C ALA A 66 -1.81 12.74 -13.35
N PRO A 67 -1.98 14.07 -13.12
CA PRO A 67 -3.18 14.57 -12.51
C PRO A 67 -4.38 14.42 -13.42
N VAL A 68 -5.52 14.23 -12.78
CA VAL A 68 -6.82 14.04 -13.43
C VAL A 68 -7.67 15.30 -13.34
N LEU A 69 -7.68 15.96 -12.17
CA LEU A 69 -8.29 17.26 -11.96
C LEU A 69 -7.23 18.23 -11.44
N VAL A 70 -7.02 19.33 -12.16
CA VAL A 70 -6.01 20.34 -11.82
C VAL A 70 -6.70 21.68 -11.56
N LEU A 71 -6.55 22.19 -10.33
CA LEU A 71 -6.96 23.54 -9.94
C LEU A 71 -5.71 24.42 -9.89
N SER A 72 -5.45 25.20 -10.93
CA SER A 72 -4.20 25.95 -11.08
C SER A 72 -4.44 27.46 -11.02
N GLY A 73 -3.94 28.12 -9.97
CA GLY A 73 -4.13 29.57 -9.77
C GLY A 73 -5.60 29.97 -9.84
N LEU A 74 -6.47 29.17 -9.21
CA LEU A 74 -7.92 29.30 -9.29
C LEU A 74 -8.43 30.25 -8.19
N ARG A 75 -9.26 31.21 -8.57
CA ARG A 75 -9.92 32.15 -7.65
C ARG A 75 -11.43 32.12 -7.85
N LEU A 76 -12.16 31.67 -6.84
CA LEU A 76 -13.63 31.59 -6.85
C LEU A 76 -14.21 32.71 -5.98
N VAL A 77 -14.74 33.76 -6.61
CA VAL A 77 -15.40 34.87 -5.91
C VAL A 77 -16.89 34.62 -5.95
N ARG A 78 -17.52 34.33 -4.80
CA ARG A 78 -18.95 33.98 -4.68
C ARG A 78 -19.42 33.02 -5.77
N SER A 79 -18.58 32.03 -6.05
CA SER A 79 -18.71 31.04 -7.12
C SER A 79 -18.50 29.65 -6.53
N VAL A 80 -19.10 28.63 -7.14
CA VAL A 80 -19.00 27.27 -6.63
C VAL A 80 -18.46 26.31 -7.69
N LEU A 81 -17.60 25.41 -7.25
CA LEU A 81 -17.15 24.23 -7.98
C LEU A 81 -17.70 22.99 -7.29
N ILE A 82 -18.55 22.24 -7.98
CA ILE A 82 -19.20 21.05 -7.47
C ILE A 82 -18.76 19.87 -8.31
N VAL A 83 -18.10 18.92 -7.67
CA VAL A 83 -17.62 17.70 -8.29
C VAL A 83 -18.37 16.55 -7.63
N SER A 84 -19.29 15.91 -8.35
CA SER A 84 -20.16 14.89 -7.76
C SER A 84 -20.36 13.64 -8.60
N GLY A 85 -20.40 12.46 -7.98
CA GLY A 85 -20.61 11.20 -8.71
C GLY A 85 -19.46 10.86 -9.68
N VAL A 86 -18.25 11.37 -9.43
CA VAL A 86 -17.09 11.15 -10.32
C VAL A 86 -16.16 10.06 -9.80
N ALA A 87 -15.42 9.42 -10.70
CA ALA A 87 -14.30 8.55 -10.37
C ALA A 87 -13.01 9.13 -10.95
N LEU A 88 -12.11 9.61 -10.08
CA LEU A 88 -10.82 10.19 -10.44
C LEU A 88 -9.70 9.27 -9.93
N VAL A 89 -9.00 8.59 -10.84
CA VAL A 89 -8.04 7.54 -10.48
C VAL A 89 -6.71 7.72 -11.20
N THR A 90 -5.60 7.61 -10.47
CA THR A 90 -4.25 7.54 -11.02
C THR A 90 -3.63 6.19 -10.72
N VAL A 91 -3.13 5.49 -11.74
CA VAL A 91 -2.53 4.16 -11.62
C VAL A 91 -1.03 4.24 -11.92
N MET A 92 -0.31 5.01 -11.12
CA MET A 92 1.15 5.08 -11.18
C MET A 92 1.76 5.52 -9.85
N THR A 93 3.02 5.17 -9.61
CA THR A 93 3.80 5.65 -8.47
C THR A 93 3.95 7.17 -8.53
N GLY A 94 3.69 7.85 -7.42
CA GLY A 94 3.66 9.30 -7.29
C GLY A 94 2.38 9.95 -7.83
N GLY A 95 1.40 9.16 -8.29
CA GLY A 95 0.17 9.66 -8.89
C GLY A 95 -0.67 10.53 -7.95
N ARG A 96 -1.10 11.70 -8.42
CA ARG A 96 -1.92 12.65 -7.66
C ARG A 96 -3.21 12.92 -8.41
N THR A 97 -4.33 12.39 -7.93
CA THR A 97 -5.63 12.48 -8.65
C THR A 97 -6.12 13.91 -8.81
N VAL A 98 -6.28 14.62 -7.70
CA VAL A 98 -6.59 16.05 -7.68
C VAL A 98 -5.34 16.82 -7.28
N VAL A 99 -4.97 17.81 -8.08
CA VAL A 99 -3.80 18.67 -7.79
C VAL A 99 -4.22 20.13 -7.73
N VAL A 100 -3.80 20.80 -6.66
CA VAL A 100 -3.90 22.27 -6.54
C VAL A 100 -2.51 22.86 -6.69
N ASP A 101 -2.31 23.68 -7.72
CA ASP A 101 -1.02 24.24 -8.12
C ASP A 101 -1.14 25.74 -8.42
N GLY A 102 -0.02 26.38 -8.74
CA GLY A 102 0.08 27.83 -8.90
C GLY A 102 0.35 28.53 -7.58
N ALA A 103 0.02 29.82 -7.50
CA ALA A 103 0.33 30.63 -6.32
C ALA A 103 -0.61 30.31 -5.14
N VAL A 104 -1.91 30.41 -5.36
CA VAL A 104 -2.96 30.26 -4.34
C VAL A 104 -4.23 29.69 -4.98
N LEU A 105 -4.94 28.82 -4.25
CA LEU A 105 -6.36 28.54 -4.46
C LEU A 105 -7.15 29.42 -3.50
N GLU A 106 -7.85 30.42 -4.03
CA GLU A 106 -8.53 31.44 -3.23
C GLU A 106 -10.05 31.32 -3.37
N LEU A 107 -10.73 31.06 -2.25
CA LEU A 107 -12.18 31.01 -2.14
C LEU A 107 -12.67 32.23 -1.36
N VAL A 108 -13.46 33.09 -2.01
CA VAL A 108 -13.96 34.34 -1.41
C VAL A 108 -15.49 34.32 -1.42
N GLY A 109 -16.11 33.87 -0.33
CA GLY A 109 -17.55 33.62 -0.24
C GLY A 109 -18.06 32.57 -1.24
N GLY A 110 -17.16 31.78 -1.81
CA GLY A 110 -17.42 30.71 -2.76
C GLY A 110 -17.12 29.34 -2.18
N GLY A 111 -17.32 28.28 -2.95
CA GLY A 111 -17.18 26.91 -2.47
C GLY A 111 -16.54 25.94 -3.43
N VAL A 112 -15.87 24.92 -2.90
CA VAL A 112 -15.47 23.72 -3.64
C VAL A 112 -16.02 22.51 -2.88
N ALA A 113 -16.80 21.67 -3.56
CA ALA A 113 -17.38 20.47 -3.00
C ALA A 113 -17.01 19.24 -3.84
N LEU A 114 -16.49 18.21 -3.19
CA LEU A 114 -16.20 16.89 -3.73
C LEU A 114 -17.14 15.90 -3.05
N ASP A 115 -18.28 15.62 -3.68
CA ASP A 115 -19.39 14.88 -3.08
C ASP A 115 -19.61 13.54 -3.79
N ALA A 116 -19.62 12.42 -3.08
CA ALA A 116 -19.75 11.08 -3.68
C ALA A 116 -18.71 10.80 -4.78
N ALA A 117 -17.48 11.28 -4.60
CA ALA A 117 -16.37 11.04 -5.53
C ALA A 117 -15.59 9.77 -5.14
N VAL A 118 -15.05 9.06 -6.11
CA VAL A 118 -14.07 7.98 -5.90
C VAL A 118 -12.69 8.53 -6.25
N LEU A 119 -11.81 8.63 -5.25
CA LEU A 119 -10.45 9.18 -5.39
C LEU A 119 -9.43 8.07 -5.18
N GLY A 120 -8.66 7.72 -6.21
CA GLY A 120 -7.69 6.62 -6.13
C GLY A 120 -6.29 6.98 -6.65
N GLY A 121 -5.23 6.78 -5.86
CA GLY A 121 -3.87 7.11 -6.30
C GLY A 121 -2.83 7.05 -5.18
N GLU A 122 -1.65 7.65 -5.37
CA GLU A 122 -0.76 7.87 -4.22
C GLU A 122 -1.31 9.00 -3.33
N TYR A 123 -1.85 10.06 -3.95
CA TYR A 123 -2.55 11.15 -3.26
C TYR A 123 -3.96 11.34 -3.83
N ALA A 124 -4.97 11.31 -2.96
CA ALA A 124 -6.36 11.64 -3.32
C ALA A 124 -6.54 13.14 -3.63
N LEU A 125 -5.81 14.00 -2.92
CA LEU A 125 -5.67 15.39 -3.29
C LEU A 125 -4.33 15.89 -2.78
N TYR A 126 -3.58 16.59 -3.62
CA TYR A 126 -2.35 17.25 -3.19
C TYR A 126 -2.38 18.72 -3.57
N ALA A 127 -2.40 19.59 -2.56
CA ALA A 127 -2.27 21.02 -2.73
C ALA A 127 -0.81 21.47 -2.56
N SER A 128 -0.16 21.72 -3.68
CA SER A 128 1.15 22.36 -3.75
C SER A 128 1.04 23.88 -3.53
N ALA A 129 -0.09 24.49 -3.87
CA ALA A 129 -0.38 25.90 -3.58
C ALA A 129 -1.00 26.09 -2.19
N ARG A 130 -0.95 27.32 -1.65
CA ARG A 130 -1.71 27.68 -0.44
C ARG A 130 -3.21 27.68 -0.74
N VAL A 131 -4.01 27.20 0.21
CA VAL A 131 -5.47 27.23 0.11
C VAL A 131 -6.04 28.24 1.10
N VAL A 132 -6.72 29.26 0.59
CA VAL A 132 -7.24 30.38 1.38
C VAL A 132 -8.75 30.46 1.21
N ALA A 133 -9.50 30.29 2.30
CA ALA A 133 -10.95 30.40 2.36
C ALA A 133 -11.35 31.62 3.21
N SER A 134 -12.06 32.58 2.62
CA SER A 134 -12.42 33.83 3.27
C SER A 134 -13.85 34.28 2.94
N GLY A 135 -14.41 35.14 3.78
CA GLY A 135 -15.69 35.80 3.49
C GLY A 135 -16.89 34.86 3.45
N GLY A 136 -16.90 33.80 4.27
CA GLY A 136 -17.97 32.80 4.25
C GLY A 136 -17.79 31.75 3.17
N ALA A 137 -16.56 31.26 2.94
CA ALA A 137 -16.28 30.24 1.94
C ALA A 137 -16.38 28.81 2.49
N VAL A 138 -16.45 27.82 1.60
CA VAL A 138 -16.53 26.39 1.96
C VAL A 138 -15.60 25.52 1.12
N LEU A 139 -14.83 24.65 1.78
CA LEU A 139 -14.15 23.53 1.12
C LEU A 139 -14.68 22.22 1.72
N ARG A 140 -15.32 21.38 0.90
CA ARG A 140 -16.02 20.19 1.37
C ARG A 140 -15.59 18.92 0.63
N LEU A 141 -15.40 17.84 1.38
CA LEU A 141 -15.33 16.46 0.88
C LEU A 141 -16.36 15.63 1.65
N SER A 142 -17.41 15.19 0.96
CA SER A 142 -18.52 14.49 1.60
C SER A 142 -18.85 13.17 0.90
N GLY A 143 -19.16 12.12 1.66
CA GLY A 143 -19.72 10.90 1.09
C GLY A 143 -18.83 10.19 0.07
N SER A 144 -17.54 10.50 0.04
CA SER A 144 -16.60 10.07 -0.99
C SER A 144 -15.84 8.81 -0.58
N GLN A 145 -15.37 8.06 -1.57
CA GLN A 145 -14.55 6.86 -1.38
C GLN A 145 -13.08 7.18 -1.68
N VAL A 146 -12.20 6.98 -0.69
CA VAL A 146 -10.78 7.35 -0.79
C VAL A 146 -9.90 6.10 -0.72
N TYR A 147 -9.29 5.72 -1.83
CA TYR A 147 -8.40 4.57 -1.96
C TYR A 147 -7.01 5.03 -2.39
N ALA A 148 -6.24 5.55 -1.44
CA ALA A 148 -4.96 6.19 -1.76
C ALA A 148 -3.86 5.93 -0.74
N ALA A 149 -2.60 6.21 -1.08
CA ALA A 149 -1.54 6.18 -0.07
C ALA A 149 -1.69 7.33 0.92
N HIS A 150 -2.20 8.48 0.49
CA HIS A 150 -2.51 9.64 1.33
C HIS A 150 -3.83 10.26 0.89
N GLY A 151 -4.61 10.79 1.84
CA GLY A 151 -5.86 11.49 1.55
C GLY A 151 -5.62 12.89 0.96
N LEU A 152 -6.16 13.91 1.65
CA LEU A 152 -6.10 15.31 1.24
C LEU A 152 -4.90 15.96 1.92
N VAL A 153 -3.86 16.24 1.15
CA VAL A 153 -2.62 16.82 1.64
C VAL A 153 -2.51 18.28 1.25
N PHE A 154 -2.61 19.16 2.23
CA PHE A 154 -2.36 20.59 2.08
C PHE A 154 -0.88 20.86 2.32
N GLY A 155 -0.07 20.72 1.27
CA GLY A 155 1.40 20.79 1.36
C GLY A 155 1.92 22.16 1.81
N SER A 156 1.32 23.23 1.29
CA SER A 156 1.79 24.62 1.47
C SER A 156 1.01 25.42 2.51
N GLY A 157 0.03 24.81 3.18
CA GLY A 157 -0.79 25.44 4.22
C GLY A 157 -2.24 25.71 3.81
N VAL A 158 -3.07 25.86 4.84
CA VAL A 158 -4.50 26.19 4.75
C VAL A 158 -4.83 27.33 5.71
N GLU A 159 -5.57 28.32 5.21
CA GLU A 159 -6.02 29.48 5.97
C GLU A 159 -7.52 29.66 5.77
N ALA A 160 -8.27 29.73 6.87
CA ALA A 160 -9.71 29.95 6.85
C ALA A 160 -10.09 31.12 7.77
N SER A 161 -10.86 32.07 7.23
CA SER A 161 -11.41 33.22 7.97
C SER A 161 -12.92 33.29 7.75
N ALA A 162 -13.69 33.19 8.84
CA ALA A 162 -15.15 33.08 8.82
C ALA A 162 -15.67 32.05 7.80
N SER A 163 -14.98 30.91 7.67
CA SER A 163 -15.19 29.94 6.58
C SER A 163 -15.15 28.50 7.11
N ALA A 164 -15.61 27.53 6.32
CA ALA A 164 -15.71 26.13 6.73
C ALA A 164 -14.88 25.19 5.84
N VAL A 165 -14.15 24.27 6.47
CA VAL A 165 -13.47 23.14 5.81
C VAL A 165 -14.07 21.86 6.40
N VAL A 166 -14.78 21.08 5.59
CA VAL A 166 -15.61 19.96 6.05
C VAL A 166 -15.22 18.68 5.32
N VAL A 167 -14.82 17.66 6.08
CA VAL A 167 -14.47 16.33 5.60
C VAL A 167 -15.36 15.33 6.34
N ASN A 168 -16.44 14.89 5.69
CA ASN A 168 -17.47 14.12 6.36
C ASN A 168 -18.01 12.90 5.61
N ASP A 169 -18.38 11.86 6.36
CA ASP A 169 -19.11 10.69 5.84
C ASP A 169 -18.34 9.96 4.71
N ASN A 170 -17.00 10.04 4.72
CA ASN A 170 -16.15 9.40 3.71
C ASN A 170 -15.72 8.00 4.15
N ALA A 171 -15.50 7.09 3.20
CA ALA A 171 -15.06 5.72 3.47
C ALA A 171 -13.86 5.33 2.60
N GLY A 172 -13.06 4.35 3.02
CA GLY A 172 -11.95 3.88 2.19
C GLY A 172 -10.75 3.35 2.97
N VAL A 173 -9.62 3.24 2.28
CA VAL A 173 -8.40 2.64 2.80
C VAL A 173 -7.21 3.53 2.45
N LEU A 174 -6.41 3.86 3.46
CA LEU A 174 -5.16 4.57 3.31
C LEU A 174 -3.99 3.66 3.66
N THR A 175 -2.99 3.58 2.78
CA THR A 175 -1.79 2.77 3.06
C THR A 175 -0.73 3.53 3.85
N ASP A 176 -0.78 4.87 3.85
CA ASP A 176 0.09 5.76 4.63
C ASP A 176 -0.65 7.09 4.97
N GLY A 177 0.01 8.04 5.64
CA GLY A 177 -0.53 9.35 5.98
C GLY A 177 -1.84 9.30 6.76
N ALA A 178 -2.72 10.27 6.47
CA ALA A 178 -4.05 10.43 7.06
C ALA A 178 -5.07 10.91 6.01
N LEU A 179 -6.37 10.84 6.33
CA LEU A 179 -7.45 11.32 5.46
C LEU A 179 -7.32 12.82 5.19
N LEU A 180 -7.06 13.62 6.22
CA LEU A 180 -6.77 15.04 6.10
C LEU A 180 -5.39 15.33 6.69
N VAL A 181 -4.48 15.85 5.86
CA VAL A 181 -3.11 16.20 6.25
C VAL A 181 -2.89 17.69 6.00
N LEU A 182 -2.75 18.44 7.08
CA LEU A 182 -2.41 19.86 7.04
C LEU A 182 -0.90 20.00 7.23
N ARG A 183 -0.17 20.19 6.14
CA ARG A 183 1.25 20.58 6.16
C ARG A 183 1.38 22.10 6.06
N GLY A 184 2.52 22.63 6.49
CA GLY A 184 2.77 24.07 6.49
C GLY A 184 2.04 24.80 7.62
N SER A 185 1.45 25.96 7.33
CA SER A 185 0.61 26.73 8.26
C SER A 185 -0.84 26.29 8.19
N ALA A 186 -1.47 26.05 9.33
CA ALA A 186 -2.89 25.74 9.45
C ALA A 186 -3.52 26.76 10.40
N SER A 187 -4.17 27.79 9.85
CA SER A 187 -4.73 28.90 10.64
C SER A 187 -6.23 29.04 10.38
N PHE A 188 -7.02 28.97 11.46
CA PHE A 188 -8.47 29.09 11.43
C PHE A 188 -8.87 30.24 12.37
N VAL A 189 -9.44 31.29 11.79
CA VAL A 189 -9.75 32.54 12.51
C VAL A 189 -11.19 32.98 12.29
N SER A 190 -11.68 33.91 13.11
CA SER A 190 -12.96 34.61 12.93
C SER A 190 -14.18 33.67 12.84
N GLY A 191 -14.30 32.68 13.74
CA GLY A 191 -15.45 31.78 13.73
C GLY A 191 -15.36 30.68 12.67
N SER A 192 -14.18 30.38 12.15
CA SER A 192 -14.00 29.32 11.15
C SER A 192 -14.25 27.93 11.75
N TRP A 193 -14.57 26.97 10.88
CA TRP A 193 -14.90 25.62 11.28
C TRP A 193 -14.12 24.59 10.46
N LEU A 194 -13.29 23.81 11.15
CA LEU A 194 -12.65 22.62 10.58
C LEU A 194 -13.38 21.38 11.12
N SER A 195 -14.10 20.68 10.24
CA SER A 195 -14.88 19.51 10.63
C SER A 195 -14.36 18.23 9.98
N VAL A 196 -13.98 17.25 10.79
CA VAL A 196 -13.66 15.88 10.38
C VAL A 196 -14.62 14.95 11.11
N ARG A 197 -15.71 14.53 10.45
CA ARG A 197 -16.80 13.79 11.11
C ARG A 197 -17.36 12.62 10.33
N GLY A 198 -17.77 11.55 10.99
CA GLY A 198 -18.47 10.43 10.33
C GLY A 198 -17.62 9.65 9.32
N ASN A 199 -16.29 9.84 9.28
CA ASN A 199 -15.43 9.18 8.30
C ASN A 199 -15.06 7.77 8.79
N ASN A 200 -15.07 6.78 7.90
CA ASN A 200 -14.68 5.41 8.17
C ASN A 200 -13.52 4.99 7.27
N ILE A 201 -12.30 5.28 7.72
CA ILE A 201 -11.07 5.08 6.95
C ILE A 201 -10.20 4.05 7.65
N SER A 202 -9.75 3.04 6.91
CA SER A 202 -8.63 2.23 7.38
C SER A 202 -7.33 3.03 7.28
N GLY A 203 -7.00 3.78 8.32
CA GLY A 203 -5.80 4.59 8.47
C GLY A 203 -6.01 5.71 9.51
N ARG A 204 -5.07 6.66 9.56
CA ARG A 204 -5.21 7.88 10.37
C ARG A 204 -6.24 8.82 9.74
N LEU A 205 -6.91 9.62 10.57
CA LEU A 205 -7.96 10.54 10.13
C LEU A 205 -7.47 11.97 9.95
N LEU A 206 -6.68 12.46 10.90
CA LEU A 206 -6.24 13.85 10.91
C LEU A 206 -4.75 13.94 11.23
N SER A 207 -4.01 14.67 10.41
CA SER A 207 -2.61 15.00 10.67
C SER A 207 -2.44 16.51 10.59
N VAL A 208 -1.97 17.11 11.69
CA VAL A 208 -1.72 18.56 11.77
C VAL A 208 -0.24 18.83 12.07
N PRO A 209 0.26 20.07 11.90
CA PRO A 209 1.64 20.37 12.21
C PRO A 209 1.97 20.04 13.68
N PRO A 210 3.16 19.48 13.97
CA PRO A 210 3.57 19.23 15.35
C PRO A 210 3.93 20.54 16.07
N TYR A 211 3.99 20.47 17.40
CA TYR A 211 4.46 21.57 18.24
C TYR A 211 5.90 21.96 17.87
N PRO A 212 6.27 23.26 17.82
CA PRO A 212 5.50 24.42 18.26
C PRO A 212 4.57 25.05 17.21
N ARG A 213 4.53 24.53 15.97
CA ARG A 213 3.70 25.15 14.91
C ARG A 213 2.22 24.93 15.18
N GLY A 214 1.83 23.67 15.34
CA GLY A 214 0.44 23.30 15.59
C GLY A 214 -0.57 23.75 14.52
N ALA A 215 -1.84 23.39 14.72
CA ALA A 215 -2.96 24.08 14.10
C ALA A 215 -3.41 25.23 14.99
N GLU A 216 -3.47 26.44 14.46
CA GLU A 216 -3.86 27.65 15.18
C GLU A 216 -5.36 27.91 15.02
N LEU A 217 -6.08 27.93 16.15
CA LEU A 217 -7.52 28.20 16.20
C LEU A 217 -7.76 29.45 17.03
N VAL A 218 -8.23 30.53 16.39
CA VAL A 218 -8.62 31.78 17.04
C VAL A 218 -10.12 31.97 16.88
N GLN A 219 -10.85 31.92 18.00
CA GLN A 219 -12.33 31.98 18.00
C GLN A 219 -12.98 31.00 17.00
N SER A 220 -12.35 29.84 16.79
CA SER A 220 -12.71 28.90 15.73
C SER A 220 -12.88 27.49 16.31
N THR A 221 -13.59 26.64 15.58
CA THR A 221 -13.96 25.29 16.05
C THR A 221 -13.28 24.22 15.20
N LEU A 222 -12.63 23.25 15.84
CA LEU A 222 -12.18 21.99 15.25
C LEU A 222 -13.03 20.87 15.81
N THR A 223 -13.63 20.04 14.94
CA THR A 223 -14.42 18.89 15.36
C THR A 223 -13.83 17.60 14.82
N LEU A 224 -13.60 16.64 15.71
CA LEU A 224 -13.19 15.28 15.37
C LEU A 224 -14.20 14.32 16.01
N HIS A 225 -15.29 14.02 15.30
CA HIS A 225 -16.43 13.31 15.89
C HIS A 225 -16.98 12.16 15.03
N GLY A 226 -17.27 11.01 15.62
CA GLY A 226 -17.95 9.91 14.92
C GLY A 226 -17.09 9.22 13.87
N ASN A 227 -15.76 9.28 14.00
CA ASN A 227 -14.84 8.72 13.02
C ASN A 227 -14.36 7.32 13.42
N ALA A 228 -14.16 6.47 12.41
CA ALA A 228 -13.54 5.16 12.51
C ALA A 228 -12.20 5.14 11.77
N GLY A 229 -11.15 4.79 12.50
CA GLY A 229 -9.77 4.75 12.04
C GLY A 229 -9.11 3.39 12.29
N SER A 230 -7.92 3.21 11.72
CA SER A 230 -7.03 2.08 12.04
C SER A 230 -5.57 2.53 12.13
N GLY A 231 -4.75 1.76 12.82
CA GLY A 231 -3.34 2.07 13.09
C GLY A 231 -3.08 2.47 14.55
N PRO A 232 -1.91 3.08 14.84
CA PRO A 232 -1.49 3.35 16.21
C PRO A 232 -2.18 4.54 16.85
N VAL A 233 -2.60 5.53 16.05
CA VAL A 233 -3.23 6.78 16.50
C VAL A 233 -4.34 7.20 15.54
N VAL A 234 -5.31 7.97 16.01
CA VAL A 234 -6.37 8.58 15.19
C VAL A 234 -5.86 9.88 14.57
N MET A 235 -5.12 10.64 15.36
CA MET A 235 -4.60 11.96 15.03
C MET A 235 -3.10 12.05 15.36
N ASP A 236 -2.35 12.83 14.60
CA ASP A 236 -1.01 13.28 15.00
C ASP A 236 -0.84 14.79 14.84
N GLY A 237 0.23 15.31 15.45
CA GLY A 237 0.46 16.75 15.58
C GLY A 237 -0.20 17.35 16.83
N THR A 238 -0.25 18.68 16.89
CA THR A 238 -0.79 19.38 18.06
C THR A 238 -1.73 20.50 17.65
N VAL A 239 -2.83 20.67 18.39
CA VAL A 239 -3.65 21.89 18.28
C VAL A 239 -3.05 22.93 19.22
N ALA A 240 -2.65 24.08 18.68
CA ALA A 240 -1.94 25.11 19.44
C ALA A 240 -2.77 25.61 20.63
N LEU A 241 -2.10 25.90 21.76
CA LEU A 241 -2.73 26.23 23.05
C LEU A 241 -3.03 27.74 23.27
N GLY A 242 -2.81 28.61 22.28
CA GLY A 242 -3.06 30.05 22.40
C GLY A 242 -4.50 30.49 22.04
N GLY A 243 -5.06 31.44 22.78
CA GLY A 243 -6.25 32.21 22.41
C GLY A 243 -7.57 31.80 23.10
N THR A 244 -8.39 32.80 23.43
CA THR A 244 -9.77 32.61 23.94
C THR A 244 -10.75 32.28 22.80
N GLY A 245 -11.84 31.58 23.12
CA GLY A 245 -12.95 31.33 22.19
C GLY A 245 -12.75 30.19 21.18
N ARG A 246 -11.63 29.47 21.23
CA ARG A 246 -11.46 28.24 20.46
C ARG A 246 -12.30 27.10 21.03
N LYS A 247 -12.64 26.15 20.17
CA LYS A 247 -13.31 24.92 20.57
C LYS A 247 -12.68 23.74 19.83
N PHE A 248 -12.09 22.80 20.56
CA PHE A 248 -11.68 21.52 20.00
C PHE A 248 -12.61 20.44 20.56
N VAL A 249 -13.52 19.95 19.73
CA VAL A 249 -14.56 19.00 20.14
C VAL A 249 -14.23 17.62 19.60
N VAL A 250 -14.20 16.63 20.48
CA VAL A 250 -13.79 15.26 20.14
C VAL A 250 -14.80 14.28 20.69
N GLY A 251 -15.20 13.27 19.92
CA GLY A 251 -16.17 12.31 20.44
C GLY A 251 -16.44 11.15 19.51
N CYS A 252 -17.00 10.08 20.08
CA CYS A 252 -17.47 8.92 19.32
C CYS A 252 -16.44 8.35 18.33
N LEU A 253 -15.19 8.19 18.78
CA LEU A 253 -14.11 7.68 17.95
C LEU A 253 -13.99 6.16 18.08
N THR A 254 -13.66 5.49 16.98
CA THR A 254 -13.30 4.07 16.96
C THR A 254 -11.93 3.91 16.32
N LEU A 255 -11.06 3.09 16.92
CA LEU A 255 -9.71 2.80 16.44
C LEU A 255 -9.49 1.29 16.44
N ASN A 256 -9.08 0.72 15.31
CA ASN A 256 -8.88 -0.73 15.14
C ASN A 256 -10.14 -1.55 15.52
N GLY A 257 -11.32 -1.01 15.21
CA GLY A 257 -12.62 -1.62 15.54
C GLY A 257 -13.05 -1.48 17.01
N GLN A 258 -12.24 -0.87 17.88
CA GLN A 258 -12.58 -0.62 19.27
C GLN A 258 -13.07 0.81 19.47
N ALA A 259 -14.20 1.00 20.15
CA ALA A 259 -14.68 2.32 20.54
C ALA A 259 -13.80 2.90 21.66
N LEU A 260 -13.25 4.09 21.42
CA LEU A 260 -12.37 4.78 22.36
C LEU A 260 -13.20 5.53 23.42
N GLN A 261 -12.83 5.35 24.68
CA GLN A 261 -13.38 6.18 25.76
C GLN A 261 -12.65 7.53 25.82
N PRO A 262 -13.25 8.60 26.38
CA PRO A 262 -12.60 9.91 26.49
C PRO A 262 -11.22 9.90 27.14
N MET A 263 -10.96 8.95 28.05
CA MET A 263 -9.65 8.78 28.70
C MET A 263 -8.57 8.29 27.73
N ASP A 264 -8.96 7.57 26.67
CA ASP A 264 -8.05 6.98 25.67
C ASP A 264 -7.75 7.93 24.51
N TYR A 265 -8.42 9.08 24.41
CA TYR A 265 -8.22 10.04 23.32
C TYR A 265 -6.78 10.55 23.26
N ARG A 266 -6.15 10.78 24.42
CA ARG A 266 -4.75 11.22 24.48
C ARG A 266 -3.79 10.14 23.97
N SER A 267 -4.02 8.87 24.32
CA SER A 267 -3.23 7.75 23.77
C SER A 267 -3.46 7.53 22.28
N ALA A 268 -4.63 7.92 21.75
CA ALA A 268 -4.93 7.93 20.32
C ALA A 268 -4.32 9.12 19.56
N GLY A 269 -3.36 9.84 20.15
CA GLY A 269 -2.60 10.92 19.54
C GLY A 269 -3.29 12.29 19.54
N ILE A 270 -4.45 12.42 20.20
CA ILE A 270 -5.18 13.68 20.31
C ILE A 270 -4.51 14.55 21.38
N ILE A 271 -3.68 15.49 20.91
CA ILE A 271 -2.90 16.39 21.76
C ILE A 271 -3.44 17.81 21.67
N GLY A 272 -3.89 18.33 22.80
CA GLY A 272 -4.45 19.67 22.97
C GLY A 272 -5.42 19.73 24.14
N GLU A 273 -6.04 20.89 24.31
CA GLU A 273 -7.20 21.10 25.19
C GLU A 273 -8.47 20.85 24.37
N PHE A 274 -9.21 19.78 24.70
CA PHE A 274 -10.41 19.38 23.97
C PHE A 274 -11.59 19.10 24.91
N ARG A 275 -12.80 19.28 24.39
CA ARG A 275 -14.06 18.92 25.05
C ARG A 275 -14.56 17.58 24.49
N PRO A 276 -14.68 16.53 25.31
CA PRO A 276 -15.27 15.28 24.89
C PRO A 276 -16.79 15.42 24.72
N VAL A 277 -17.35 14.84 23.66
CA VAL A 277 -18.79 14.72 23.42
C VAL A 277 -19.15 13.25 23.25
N ALA A 278 -20.19 12.79 23.95
CA ALA A 278 -20.61 11.40 23.90
C ALA A 278 -21.34 11.06 22.60
N CYS A 279 -21.23 9.81 22.15
CA CYS A 279 -22.00 9.31 21.00
C CYS A 279 -23.51 9.55 21.19
N GLY A 280 -24.19 9.99 20.14
CA GLY A 280 -25.65 10.17 20.13
C GLY A 280 -26.16 11.43 20.85
N VAL A 281 -25.28 12.21 21.47
CA VAL A 281 -25.64 13.51 22.05
C VAL A 281 -25.63 14.58 20.96
N CYS A 282 -26.72 15.35 20.87
CA CYS A 282 -26.80 16.48 19.94
C CYS A 282 -25.99 17.66 20.46
N ASP A 283 -25.00 18.08 19.68
CA ASP A 283 -24.12 19.18 20.03
C ASP A 283 -23.95 20.14 18.83
N ALA A 284 -24.28 21.42 19.04
CA ALA A 284 -24.17 22.45 18.01
C ALA A 284 -22.75 22.60 17.48
N ASP A 285 -21.75 22.44 18.35
CA ASP A 285 -20.35 22.56 17.96
C ASP A 285 -19.88 21.36 17.14
N VAL A 286 -20.64 20.24 17.09
CA VAL A 286 -20.33 19.04 16.31
C VAL A 286 -21.03 19.04 14.95
N HIS A 287 -22.30 19.44 14.89
CA HIS A 287 -23.13 19.27 13.71
C HIS A 287 -23.28 20.54 12.85
N CYS A 288 -23.07 21.73 13.43
CA CYS A 288 -23.47 22.97 12.78
C CYS A 288 -22.32 23.97 12.69
N PHE A 289 -22.29 24.72 11.59
CA PHE A 289 -21.42 25.88 11.48
C PHE A 289 -21.95 27.01 12.37
N ALA A 290 -21.26 27.28 13.48
CA ALA A 290 -21.74 28.16 14.55
C ALA A 290 -22.18 29.55 14.05
N ALA A 291 -21.42 30.18 13.15
CA ALA A 291 -21.70 31.55 12.70
C ALA A 291 -23.00 31.68 11.90
N ALA A 292 -23.50 30.60 11.29
CA ALA A 292 -24.73 30.60 10.51
C ALA A 292 -25.82 29.67 11.10
N THR A 293 -25.72 29.34 12.38
CA THR A 293 -26.70 28.50 13.09
C THR A 293 -27.52 29.34 14.07
N ARG A 294 -28.86 29.25 13.96
CA ARG A 294 -29.80 29.94 14.85
C ARG A 294 -30.20 29.07 16.06
N ALA A 295 -30.48 27.80 15.82
CA ALA A 295 -30.89 26.85 16.85
C ALA A 295 -30.59 25.42 16.41
N MET A 296 -30.56 24.48 17.36
CA MET A 296 -30.47 23.04 17.10
C MET A 296 -31.75 22.36 17.59
N SER A 297 -32.27 21.44 16.79
CA SER A 297 -33.40 20.58 17.16
C SER A 297 -32.95 19.38 18.02
N GLY A 298 -33.90 18.77 18.75
CA GLY A 298 -33.62 17.57 19.55
C GLY A 298 -33.19 16.33 18.74
N SER A 299 -33.36 16.35 17.42
CA SER A 299 -32.89 15.31 16.48
C SER A 299 -31.53 15.66 15.83
N CYS A 300 -30.76 16.54 16.49
CA CYS A 300 -29.44 17.03 16.05
C CYS A 300 -29.44 17.79 14.70
N GLY A 301 -30.61 18.22 14.21
CA GLY A 301 -30.72 19.02 13.00
C GLY A 301 -30.48 20.50 13.27
N CYS A 302 -29.68 21.15 12.43
CA CYS A 302 -29.38 22.58 12.54
C CYS A 302 -30.49 23.42 11.90
N ARG A 303 -30.92 24.48 12.60
CA ARG A 303 -31.81 25.51 12.05
C ARG A 303 -30.94 26.72 11.70
N CYS A 304 -30.81 27.01 10.41
CA CYS A 304 -29.87 28.01 9.92
C CYS A 304 -30.36 29.44 10.17
N ALA A 305 -29.40 30.32 10.45
CA ALA A 305 -29.60 31.76 10.38
C ALA A 305 -29.62 32.20 8.90
N GLU A 306 -29.87 33.49 8.67
CA GLU A 306 -29.78 34.04 7.33
C GLU A 306 -28.36 33.90 6.78
N GLY A 307 -28.21 33.43 5.53
CA GLY A 307 -26.92 33.12 4.92
C GLY A 307 -26.37 31.71 5.23
N GLY A 308 -27.03 30.91 6.06
CA GLY A 308 -26.67 29.50 6.28
C GLY A 308 -27.50 28.55 5.42
N TYR A 309 -26.85 27.55 4.83
CA TYR A 309 -27.46 26.62 3.88
C TYR A 309 -27.18 25.15 4.22
N GLY A 310 -28.10 24.26 3.83
CA GLY A 310 -27.97 22.82 4.01
C GLY A 310 -28.16 22.36 5.47
N ARG A 311 -27.89 21.07 5.71
CA ARG A 311 -28.09 20.43 7.03
C ARG A 311 -27.15 20.95 8.12
N ASP A 312 -25.96 21.41 7.72
CA ASP A 312 -24.89 21.85 8.63
C ASP A 312 -24.80 23.38 8.72
N CYS A 313 -25.73 24.10 8.06
CA CYS A 313 -25.75 25.56 7.97
C CYS A 313 -24.44 26.18 7.44
N LEU A 314 -23.90 25.61 6.36
CA LEU A 314 -22.68 26.12 5.72
C LEU A 314 -22.93 27.51 5.10
N PRO A 315 -21.92 28.39 5.03
CA PRO A 315 -22.08 29.77 4.56
C PRO A 315 -22.28 29.89 3.03
N VAL A 316 -22.14 28.79 2.29
CA VAL A 316 -22.31 28.73 0.83
C VAL A 316 -23.38 27.70 0.49
N TYR A 317 -24.29 28.07 -0.40
CA TYR A 317 -25.24 27.13 -0.99
C TYR A 317 -24.52 26.18 -1.94
N LEU A 318 -24.51 24.89 -1.60
CA LEU A 318 -23.94 23.81 -2.41
C LEU A 318 -25.08 22.94 -2.93
N PRO A 319 -25.62 23.22 -4.13
CA PRO A 319 -26.69 22.43 -4.73
C PRO A 319 -26.21 21.01 -5.07
N HIS A 320 -27.11 20.03 -4.92
CA HIS A 320 -26.91 18.74 -5.56
C HIS A 320 -27.19 18.89 -7.06
N VAL A 321 -26.30 18.36 -7.89
CA VAL A 321 -26.38 18.45 -9.35
C VAL A 321 -26.32 17.04 -9.90
N ASP A 322 -27.35 16.67 -10.66
CA ASP A 322 -27.48 15.37 -11.32
C ASP A 322 -27.21 15.55 -12.82
N GLY A 323 -26.16 14.90 -13.35
CA GLY A 323 -25.73 15.03 -14.74
C GLY A 323 -25.41 16.47 -15.16
N CYS A 324 -25.68 16.82 -16.42
CA CYS A 324 -25.55 18.18 -16.95
C CYS A 324 -26.80 19.05 -16.75
N ASN A 325 -27.71 18.68 -15.83
CA ASN A 325 -28.88 19.51 -15.59
C ASN A 325 -28.47 20.89 -15.08
N ARG A 326 -29.23 21.93 -15.48
CA ARG A 326 -29.00 23.28 -14.98
C ARG A 326 -29.03 23.27 -13.46
N THR A 327 -28.08 23.98 -12.87
CA THR A 327 -27.94 24.06 -11.42
C THR A 327 -29.22 24.63 -10.80
N PRO A 328 -29.86 23.96 -9.83
CA PRO A 328 -31.05 24.50 -9.17
C PRO A 328 -30.73 25.85 -8.50
N GLY A 329 -31.60 26.84 -8.72
CA GLY A 329 -31.52 28.13 -8.00
C GLY A 329 -31.66 27.94 -6.48
N ILE A 330 -31.22 28.95 -5.73
CA ILE A 330 -31.35 28.95 -4.26
C ILE A 330 -32.85 28.85 -3.90
N PRO A 331 -33.27 27.87 -3.08
CA PRO A 331 -34.65 27.78 -2.62
C PRO A 331 -35.06 29.06 -1.90
N LEU A 332 -36.19 29.67 -2.30
CA LEU A 332 -36.74 30.81 -1.56
C LEU A 332 -37.06 30.37 -0.11
N PRO A 333 -36.72 31.18 0.91
CA PRO A 333 -37.05 30.87 2.29
C PRO A 333 -38.57 30.68 2.43
N SER A 334 -38.99 29.46 2.77
CA SER A 334 -40.40 29.16 3.06
C SER A 334 -40.83 29.99 4.27
N HIS A 335 -41.64 31.03 4.06
CA HIS A 335 -42.36 31.72 5.13
C HIS A 335 -43.17 30.66 5.89
N THR A 336 -42.68 30.25 7.05
CA THR A 336 -43.39 29.32 7.92
C THR A 336 -44.54 30.11 8.53
N ALA A 337 -45.75 29.94 8.00
CA ALA A 337 -46.96 30.48 8.58
C ALA A 337 -47.06 29.96 10.03
N THR A 338 -47.16 30.88 10.98
CA THR A 338 -47.40 30.58 12.39
C THR A 338 -48.73 29.86 12.54
N LEU A 339 -48.69 28.53 12.54
CA LEU A 339 -49.80 27.67 12.94
C LEU A 339 -50.12 27.96 14.40
N THR A 340 -51.20 28.71 14.61
CA THR A 340 -51.71 29.00 15.95
C THR A 340 -52.35 27.72 16.46
N GLU A 341 -51.70 27.09 17.44
CA GLU A 341 -52.09 25.84 18.09
C GLU A 341 -53.48 25.97 18.72
N THR A 342 -54.52 25.53 18.02
CA THR A 342 -55.88 25.50 18.55
C THR A 342 -56.05 24.18 19.30
N ARG A 343 -55.85 24.21 20.62
CA ARG A 343 -56.08 23.07 21.51
C ARG A 343 -57.55 22.67 21.50
N SER A 344 -57.86 21.51 20.93
CA SER A 344 -59.17 20.86 21.10
C SER A 344 -58.99 19.62 22.00
N LEU A 345 -59.43 19.77 23.24
CA LEU A 345 -59.59 18.67 24.21
C LEU A 345 -60.74 17.79 23.72
N THR A 346 -60.44 16.58 23.23
CA THR A 346 -61.50 15.60 22.91
C THR A 346 -61.27 14.32 23.73
N PRO A 347 -62.16 13.99 24.68
CA PRO A 347 -61.95 12.92 25.64
C PRO A 347 -62.23 11.52 25.07
N THR A 348 -61.44 10.59 25.61
CA THR A 348 -61.34 9.15 25.38
C THR A 348 -62.70 8.42 25.30
N PRO A 349 -63.03 7.72 24.20
CA PRO A 349 -64.27 6.94 24.09
C PRO A 349 -64.12 5.56 24.76
N THR A 350 -65.04 5.26 25.68
CA THR A 350 -65.20 3.96 26.33
C THR A 350 -65.84 2.97 25.35
N PRO A 351 -65.42 1.68 25.33
CA PRO A 351 -65.84 0.72 24.32
C PRO A 351 -67.12 -0.02 24.75
N SER A 352 -68.20 0.15 24.01
CA SER A 352 -69.41 -0.66 24.20
C SER A 352 -69.54 -1.70 23.08
N ARG A 353 -69.59 -2.95 23.54
CA ARG A 353 -69.91 -4.17 22.80
C ARG A 353 -71.36 -4.10 22.33
N SER A 354 -71.64 -4.55 21.10
CA SER A 354 -72.56 -5.65 20.80
C SER A 354 -73.13 -5.54 19.38
N ALA A 355 -73.26 -6.72 18.77
CA ALA A 355 -73.59 -6.96 17.38
C ALA A 355 -75.03 -6.64 17.01
N THR A 356 -75.27 -6.13 15.80
CA THR A 356 -76.43 -6.54 14.98
C THR A 356 -76.23 -6.11 13.53
N HIS A 357 -76.40 -7.10 12.64
CA HIS A 357 -76.35 -6.98 11.19
C HIS A 357 -77.47 -6.07 10.66
N TYR A 358 -77.13 -5.06 9.86
CA TYR A 358 -78.02 -4.55 8.79
C TYR A 358 -77.20 -4.28 7.54
N SER A 359 -77.64 -4.90 6.45
CA SER A 359 -77.07 -4.83 5.11
C SER A 359 -77.27 -3.43 4.49
N PRO A 360 -76.42 -3.05 3.52
CA PRO A 360 -76.15 -1.65 3.18
C PRO A 360 -77.18 -1.07 2.20
N THR A 361 -77.71 0.09 2.55
CA THR A 361 -78.45 0.99 1.66
C THR A 361 -77.50 1.73 0.72
N GLN A 362 -77.79 1.64 -0.58
CA GLN A 362 -77.21 2.43 -1.66
C GLN A 362 -77.21 3.92 -1.33
N TYR A 363 -76.02 4.55 -1.30
CA TYR A 363 -75.87 5.99 -1.42
C TYR A 363 -75.08 6.28 -2.70
N GLY A 364 -75.61 7.22 -3.48
CA GLY A 364 -75.15 7.58 -4.81
C GLY A 364 -73.72 8.14 -4.85
N PRO A 365 -73.16 8.23 -6.07
CA PRO A 365 -71.74 8.46 -6.30
C PRO A 365 -71.36 9.90 -5.98
N THR A 366 -70.39 10.06 -5.08
CA THR A 366 -69.74 11.33 -4.82
C THR A 366 -68.84 11.67 -6.00
N GLU A 367 -69.15 12.74 -6.72
CA GLU A 367 -68.36 13.26 -7.83
C GLU A 367 -66.93 13.60 -7.38
N THR A 368 -65.99 12.70 -7.67
CA THR A 368 -64.56 13.03 -7.64
C THR A 368 -64.24 13.78 -8.91
N LEU A 369 -64.16 15.11 -8.82
CA LEU A 369 -63.59 15.98 -9.84
C LEU A 369 -62.14 15.54 -10.12
N GLN A 370 -61.95 14.73 -11.16
CA GLN A 370 -60.64 14.50 -11.76
C GLN A 370 -60.25 15.77 -12.51
N VAL A 371 -59.44 16.61 -11.87
CA VAL A 371 -58.71 17.66 -12.57
C VAL A 371 -57.63 16.97 -13.38
N THR A 372 -57.94 16.67 -14.64
CA THR A 372 -56.96 16.25 -15.63
C THR A 372 -56.16 17.48 -16.03
N GLU A 373 -55.07 17.74 -15.30
CA GLU A 373 -54.15 18.81 -15.64
C GLU A 373 -53.41 18.43 -16.93
N THR A 374 -53.92 18.95 -18.04
CA THR A 374 -53.35 18.73 -19.37
C THR A 374 -52.15 19.66 -19.49
N VAL A 375 -50.97 19.22 -19.05
CA VAL A 375 -49.73 19.96 -19.25
C VAL A 375 -49.37 19.87 -20.73
N ALA A 376 -49.85 20.82 -21.52
CA ALA A 376 -49.45 21.01 -22.90
C ALA A 376 -47.98 21.43 -22.93
N LEU A 377 -47.12 20.48 -23.30
CA LEU A 377 -45.72 20.76 -23.65
C LEU A 377 -45.70 21.83 -24.75
N PRO A 378 -45.03 22.98 -24.54
CA PRO A 378 -44.85 23.96 -25.59
C PRO A 378 -44.19 23.28 -26.80
N PRO A 379 -44.63 23.58 -28.03
CA PRO A 379 -44.10 22.95 -29.22
C PRO A 379 -42.60 23.26 -29.30
N THR A 380 -41.79 22.22 -29.16
CA THR A 380 -40.36 22.24 -29.42
C THR A 380 -40.17 22.66 -30.87
N ARG A 381 -39.98 23.96 -31.11
CA ARG A 381 -39.46 24.45 -32.40
C ARG A 381 -38.04 23.93 -32.47
N THR A 382 -37.86 22.74 -33.02
CA THR A 382 -36.59 22.33 -33.59
C THR A 382 -36.29 23.31 -34.71
N PRO A 383 -35.25 24.15 -34.60
CA PRO A 383 -34.79 24.90 -35.75
C PRO A 383 -34.22 23.85 -36.71
N THR A 384 -35.03 23.47 -37.71
CA THR A 384 -34.53 22.86 -38.94
C THR A 384 -33.70 23.92 -39.65
N ALA A 385 -32.49 24.15 -39.17
CA ALA A 385 -31.44 24.72 -39.97
C ALA A 385 -31.06 23.65 -40.98
N SER A 386 -31.67 23.71 -42.16
CA SER A 386 -31.22 23.01 -43.35
C SER A 386 -29.84 23.56 -43.71
N VAL A 387 -28.79 23.04 -43.09
CA VAL A 387 -27.43 23.32 -43.53
C VAL A 387 -27.27 22.59 -44.85
N SER A 388 -27.40 23.36 -45.92
CA SER A 388 -27.09 22.99 -47.28
C SER A 388 -25.72 22.32 -47.32
N SER A 389 -25.71 21.08 -47.79
CA SER A 389 -24.57 20.23 -48.02
C SER A 389 -23.56 20.88 -48.97
N THR A 390 -22.50 21.49 -48.45
CA THR A 390 -21.19 21.66 -49.10
C THR A 390 -20.26 22.41 -48.15
N LEU A 391 -19.60 21.72 -47.22
CA LEU A 391 -18.45 22.25 -46.50
C LEU A 391 -17.43 21.13 -46.35
N TRP A 392 -16.25 21.40 -46.90
CA TRP A 392 -15.13 20.50 -47.08
C TRP A 392 -14.59 19.96 -45.75
N TRP A 393 -14.58 18.64 -45.58
CA TRP A 393 -14.08 17.93 -44.40
C TRP A 393 -12.57 17.64 -44.53
N SER A 394 -11.71 18.65 -44.67
CA SER A 394 -10.29 18.36 -44.97
C SER A 394 -9.37 18.20 -43.75
N ASP A 395 -9.80 18.54 -42.52
CA ASP A 395 -8.91 18.54 -41.34
C ASP A 395 -9.54 17.96 -40.05
N VAL A 396 -10.21 16.80 -40.13
CA VAL A 396 -10.75 16.10 -38.95
C VAL A 396 -9.89 14.90 -38.58
N ALA A 397 -9.56 14.76 -37.28
CA ALA A 397 -8.86 13.61 -36.74
C ALA A 397 -9.75 12.36 -36.70
N CYS A 398 -9.17 11.19 -36.96
CA CYS A 398 -9.93 9.94 -36.93
C CYS A 398 -10.44 9.59 -35.52
N PRO A 399 -11.67 9.06 -35.38
CA PRO A 399 -12.25 8.71 -34.09
C PRO A 399 -11.66 7.43 -33.49
N THR A 400 -11.87 7.23 -32.19
CA THR A 400 -11.67 5.93 -31.53
C THR A 400 -12.79 4.96 -31.88
N LEU A 401 -12.44 3.68 -32.08
CA LEU A 401 -13.39 2.62 -32.38
C LEU A 401 -14.03 2.10 -31.09
N ALA A 402 -15.35 1.99 -31.07
CA ALA A 402 -16.06 1.29 -30.01
C ALA A 402 -16.04 -0.21 -30.31
N VAL A 403 -15.35 -0.99 -29.47
CA VAL A 403 -15.23 -2.45 -29.63
C VAL A 403 -16.07 -3.12 -28.55
N THR A 404 -17.01 -3.95 -28.98
CA THR A 404 -17.91 -4.69 -28.08
C THR A 404 -17.96 -6.16 -28.48
N THR A 405 -18.43 -7.02 -27.59
CA THR A 405 -18.53 -8.46 -27.84
C THR A 405 -19.92 -8.95 -27.45
N THR A 406 -20.41 -10.00 -28.10
CA THR A 406 -21.69 -10.63 -27.72
C THR A 406 -21.57 -11.58 -26.53
N ALA A 407 -20.39 -11.67 -25.91
CA ALA A 407 -20.19 -12.45 -24.69
C ALA A 407 -20.85 -11.74 -23.49
N ASP A 408 -21.33 -12.53 -22.53
CA ASP A 408 -21.92 -12.02 -21.30
C ASP A 408 -20.92 -11.10 -20.57
N GLY A 409 -21.28 -9.82 -20.41
CA GLY A 409 -20.44 -8.80 -19.75
C GLY A 409 -19.56 -7.96 -20.68
N GLY A 410 -19.68 -8.12 -22.01
CA GLY A 410 -19.06 -7.23 -23.01
C GLY A 410 -17.56 -7.45 -23.25
N SER A 411 -16.90 -8.33 -22.49
CA SER A 411 -15.50 -8.71 -22.66
C SER A 411 -15.35 -10.18 -23.04
N LEU A 412 -14.34 -10.51 -23.84
CA LEU A 412 -13.99 -11.91 -24.14
C LEU A 412 -13.29 -12.56 -22.95
N THR A 413 -13.66 -13.81 -22.66
CA THR A 413 -12.95 -14.66 -21.71
C THR A 413 -12.20 -15.78 -22.42
N GLN A 414 -11.20 -16.35 -21.75
CA GLN A 414 -10.49 -17.53 -22.24
C GLN A 414 -11.44 -18.70 -22.55
N ASN A 415 -12.56 -18.84 -21.81
CA ASN A 415 -13.54 -19.90 -22.03
C ASN A 415 -14.39 -19.68 -23.29
N ASP A 416 -14.68 -18.42 -23.64
CA ASP A 416 -15.40 -18.09 -24.88
C ASP A 416 -14.60 -18.56 -26.10
N ILE A 417 -13.29 -18.34 -26.08
CA ILE A 417 -12.39 -18.75 -27.17
C ILE A 417 -12.20 -20.27 -27.22
N ARG A 418 -12.20 -20.96 -26.07
CA ARG A 418 -12.14 -22.43 -26.04
C ARG A 418 -13.42 -23.10 -26.55
N GLY A 419 -14.49 -22.32 -26.77
CA GLY A 419 -15.77 -22.78 -27.29
C GLY A 419 -16.60 -23.45 -26.21
N GLY A 420 -16.90 -22.72 -25.12
CA GLY A 420 -17.56 -23.17 -23.88
C GLY A 420 -18.97 -23.77 -23.98
N GLY A 421 -19.27 -24.56 -25.01
CA GLY A 421 -20.54 -25.27 -25.19
C GLY A 421 -21.65 -24.46 -25.84
N SER A 422 -21.45 -23.15 -26.08
CA SER A 422 -22.41 -22.34 -26.85
C SER A 422 -22.40 -22.74 -28.32
N VAL A 423 -23.59 -22.94 -28.88
CA VAL A 423 -23.81 -23.18 -30.32
C VAL A 423 -23.69 -21.88 -31.13
N VAL A 424 -23.93 -20.73 -30.48
CA VAL A 424 -23.87 -19.41 -31.13
C VAL A 424 -22.43 -18.88 -31.07
N PRO A 425 -21.82 -18.53 -32.22
CA PRO A 425 -20.49 -17.97 -32.25
C PRO A 425 -20.47 -16.60 -31.56
N THR A 426 -19.48 -16.38 -30.70
CA THR A 426 -19.24 -15.06 -30.12
C THR A 426 -18.80 -14.09 -31.22
N LEU A 427 -19.49 -12.97 -31.35
CA LEU A 427 -19.18 -11.93 -32.33
C LEU A 427 -18.40 -10.80 -31.65
N LEU A 428 -17.34 -10.34 -32.31
CA LEU A 428 -16.61 -9.12 -32.00
C LEU A 428 -17.15 -8.01 -32.91
N MET A 429 -17.73 -6.98 -32.32
CA MET A 429 -18.37 -5.87 -33.03
C MET A 429 -17.52 -4.60 -32.91
N VAL A 430 -17.27 -3.95 -34.03
CA VAL A 430 -16.50 -2.69 -34.13
C VAL A 430 -17.40 -1.63 -34.74
N ALA A 431 -17.71 -0.61 -33.94
CA ALA A 431 -18.61 0.46 -34.32
C ALA A 431 -17.87 1.81 -34.47
N LEU A 432 -18.26 2.57 -35.50
CA LEU A 432 -17.89 3.96 -35.67
C LEU A 432 -18.87 4.88 -34.92
N PRO A 433 -18.39 5.89 -34.19
CA PRO A 433 -19.27 6.88 -33.59
C PRO A 433 -19.94 7.75 -34.68
N PRO A 434 -21.20 8.17 -34.50
CA PRO A 434 -21.82 9.17 -35.38
C PRO A 434 -20.99 10.47 -35.39
N PRO A 435 -20.86 11.18 -36.53
CA PRO A 435 -21.52 10.94 -37.82
C PRO A 435 -20.72 10.04 -38.79
N PHE A 436 -19.62 9.42 -38.34
CA PHE A 436 -18.74 8.63 -39.21
C PHE A 436 -19.42 7.35 -39.73
N ARG A 437 -19.05 6.94 -40.94
CA ARG A 437 -19.55 5.73 -41.59
C ARG A 437 -18.40 4.97 -42.24
N TRP A 438 -18.51 3.66 -42.31
CA TRP A 438 -17.56 2.84 -43.04
C TRP A 438 -17.65 3.14 -44.55
N ALA A 439 -16.50 3.19 -45.21
CA ALA A 439 -16.38 3.32 -46.66
C ALA A 439 -17.14 2.18 -47.36
N ARG A 440 -17.55 2.39 -48.63
CA ARG A 440 -18.32 1.40 -49.40
C ARG A 440 -17.50 0.21 -49.90
N ASP A 441 -16.21 0.15 -49.56
CA ASP A 441 -15.33 -0.94 -49.95
C ASP A 441 -15.92 -2.31 -49.48
N PRO A 442 -16.07 -3.29 -50.38
CA PRO A 442 -16.47 -4.64 -50.00
C PRO A 442 -15.44 -5.37 -49.14
N GLN A 443 -14.15 -5.00 -49.19
CA GLN A 443 -13.05 -5.65 -48.47
C GLN A 443 -12.49 -4.80 -47.32
N LEU A 444 -13.35 -4.12 -46.56
CA LEU A 444 -12.93 -3.31 -45.39
C LEU A 444 -11.96 -4.03 -44.44
N GLY A 445 -12.10 -5.36 -44.29
CA GLY A 445 -11.25 -6.20 -43.44
C GLY A 445 -9.75 -6.08 -43.70
N THR A 446 -9.32 -5.74 -44.93
CA THR A 446 -7.90 -5.57 -45.26
C THR A 446 -7.29 -4.31 -44.63
N HIS A 447 -8.11 -3.33 -44.29
CA HIS A 447 -7.72 -2.12 -43.57
C HIS A 447 -7.73 -2.31 -42.05
N LEU A 448 -8.18 -3.46 -41.54
CA LEU A 448 -8.16 -3.77 -40.11
C LEU A 448 -7.01 -4.73 -39.80
N SER A 449 -6.21 -4.39 -38.80
CA SER A 449 -5.15 -5.24 -38.27
C SER A 449 -5.28 -5.39 -36.76
N LEU A 450 -4.94 -6.58 -36.26
CA LEU A 450 -4.95 -6.91 -34.84
C LEU A 450 -3.52 -6.94 -34.32
N VAL A 451 -3.24 -6.17 -33.28
CA VAL A 451 -1.90 -6.02 -32.71
C VAL A 451 -1.98 -6.18 -31.19
N PRO A 452 -1.15 -7.05 -30.58
CA PRO A 452 -1.15 -7.20 -29.14
C PRO A 452 -0.50 -5.98 -28.47
N VAL A 453 -1.03 -5.53 -27.33
CA VAL A 453 -0.44 -4.43 -26.54
C VAL A 453 0.82 -4.90 -25.80
N SER A 454 0.81 -6.15 -25.35
CA SER A 454 1.88 -6.78 -24.58
C SER A 454 2.58 -7.89 -25.39
N THR A 455 3.65 -8.47 -24.85
CA THR A 455 4.30 -9.64 -25.45
C THR A 455 3.27 -10.75 -25.68
N ALA A 456 3.06 -11.10 -26.94
CA ALA A 456 2.08 -12.09 -27.34
C ALA A 456 2.41 -13.43 -26.67
N GLN A 457 1.45 -14.02 -25.94
CA GLN A 457 1.71 -15.30 -25.28
C GLN A 457 1.78 -16.41 -26.34
N PRO A 458 2.66 -17.42 -26.18
CA PRO A 458 2.85 -18.47 -27.20
C PRO A 458 1.60 -19.30 -27.52
N ARG A 459 0.66 -19.39 -26.57
CA ARG A 459 -0.66 -20.03 -26.75
C ARG A 459 -1.83 -19.02 -26.68
N GLY A 460 -1.51 -17.73 -26.60
CA GLY A 460 -2.44 -16.61 -26.72
C GLY A 460 -2.50 -16.09 -28.16
N PHE A 461 -2.54 -14.77 -28.34
CA PHE A 461 -2.50 -14.15 -29.66
C PHE A 461 -1.20 -14.44 -30.44
N GLY A 462 -0.09 -14.75 -29.75
CA GLY A 462 1.17 -15.12 -30.42
C GLY A 462 1.17 -16.55 -30.99
N GLY A 463 0.13 -17.32 -30.66
CA GLY A 463 -0.02 -18.71 -31.06
C GLY A 463 -0.91 -18.92 -32.29
N PRO A 464 -1.29 -20.18 -32.57
CA PRO A 464 -2.13 -20.53 -33.72
C PRO A 464 -3.49 -19.83 -33.72
N TRP A 465 -4.03 -19.50 -32.54
CA TRP A 465 -5.30 -18.77 -32.45
C TRP A 465 -5.20 -17.34 -32.97
N GLY A 466 -4.11 -16.61 -32.70
CA GLY A 466 -3.96 -15.26 -33.23
C GLY A 466 -3.84 -15.25 -34.76
N ALA A 467 -3.23 -16.28 -35.36
CA ALA A 467 -3.24 -16.47 -36.81
C ALA A 467 -4.65 -16.74 -37.35
N MET A 468 -5.45 -17.57 -36.66
CA MET A 468 -6.86 -17.78 -37.02
C MET A 468 -7.69 -16.50 -36.91
N LEU A 469 -7.49 -15.70 -35.85
CA LEU A 469 -8.19 -14.43 -35.67
C LEU A 469 -7.78 -13.40 -36.73
N SER A 470 -6.49 -13.32 -37.05
CA SER A 470 -5.97 -12.39 -38.07
C SER A 470 -6.45 -12.75 -39.48
N ASN A 471 -6.75 -14.02 -39.75
CA ASN A 471 -7.29 -14.49 -41.02
C ASN A 471 -8.82 -14.54 -41.04
N ALA A 472 -9.51 -14.19 -39.95
CA ALA A 472 -10.96 -14.20 -39.89
C ALA A 472 -11.55 -13.02 -40.69
N THR A 473 -12.71 -13.27 -41.29
CA THR A 473 -13.38 -12.32 -42.19
C THR A 473 -14.29 -11.37 -41.40
N TRP A 474 -14.13 -10.07 -41.63
CA TRP A 474 -15.04 -9.03 -41.16
C TRP A 474 -16.28 -8.93 -42.07
N VAL A 475 -17.47 -8.83 -41.47
CA VAL A 475 -18.77 -8.72 -42.16
C VAL A 475 -19.51 -7.47 -41.65
N ARG A 476 -20.38 -6.87 -42.46
CA ARG A 476 -21.22 -5.74 -42.01
C ARG A 476 -22.40 -6.25 -41.21
N ASN A 477 -22.72 -5.58 -40.09
CA ASN A 477 -23.89 -5.90 -39.28
C ASN A 477 -25.18 -5.75 -40.12
N ALA A 478 -26.12 -6.69 -39.98
CA ALA A 478 -27.39 -6.68 -40.72
C ALA A 478 -28.29 -5.47 -40.38
N THR A 479 -28.28 -5.01 -39.14
CA THR A 479 -29.10 -3.87 -38.66
C THR A 479 -28.45 -2.52 -38.97
N ASN A 480 -27.14 -2.40 -38.78
CA ASN A 480 -26.40 -1.14 -38.93
C ASN A 480 -25.17 -1.30 -39.86
N PRO A 481 -25.36 -1.61 -41.15
CA PRO A 481 -24.28 -1.99 -42.07
C PRO A 481 -23.31 -0.84 -42.41
N SER A 482 -23.73 0.41 -42.20
CA SER A 482 -22.92 1.60 -42.46
C SER A 482 -21.99 1.99 -41.31
N THR A 483 -22.22 1.50 -40.09
CA THR A 483 -21.48 1.94 -38.89
C THR A 483 -20.88 0.80 -38.09
N VAL A 484 -21.37 -0.43 -38.24
CA VAL A 484 -20.91 -1.58 -37.43
C VAL A 484 -20.39 -2.71 -38.33
N LEU A 485 -19.17 -3.18 -38.00
CA LEU A 485 -18.55 -4.39 -38.54
C LEU A 485 -18.52 -5.47 -37.47
N GLU A 486 -18.65 -6.73 -37.88
CA GLU A 486 -18.70 -7.89 -37.00
C GLU A 486 -17.70 -8.96 -37.48
N LEU A 487 -17.09 -9.65 -36.52
CA LEU A 487 -16.17 -10.76 -36.78
C LEU A 487 -16.53 -11.92 -35.86
N ALA A 488 -16.71 -13.10 -36.43
CA ALA A 488 -16.91 -14.33 -35.67
C ALA A 488 -15.59 -14.74 -35.01
N VAL A 489 -15.56 -14.75 -33.67
CA VAL A 489 -14.37 -15.11 -32.91
C VAL A 489 -14.07 -16.59 -33.12
N PRO A 490 -12.89 -16.97 -33.67
CA PRO A 490 -12.58 -18.36 -33.95
C PRO A 490 -12.40 -19.14 -32.66
N VAL A 491 -12.93 -20.36 -32.65
CA VAL A 491 -12.82 -21.27 -31.50
C VAL A 491 -11.51 -22.05 -31.57
N HIS A 492 -10.75 -22.05 -30.48
CA HIS A 492 -9.55 -22.87 -30.35
C HIS A 492 -9.42 -23.45 -28.94
N ARG A 493 -9.66 -24.76 -28.83
CA ARG A 493 -9.57 -25.49 -27.55
C ARG A 493 -8.18 -25.42 -26.90
N GLY A 494 -7.13 -25.26 -27.71
CA GLY A 494 -5.74 -25.13 -27.23
C GLY A 494 -5.36 -23.74 -26.71
N TYR A 495 -6.27 -22.76 -26.80
CA TYR A 495 -6.01 -21.39 -26.36
C TYR A 495 -5.78 -21.34 -24.85
N PHE A 496 -4.68 -20.73 -24.40
CA PHE A 496 -4.38 -20.54 -22.98
C PHE A 496 -3.58 -19.26 -22.82
N ILE A 497 -4.07 -18.42 -21.91
CA ILE A 497 -3.41 -17.21 -21.45
C ILE A 497 -3.29 -17.26 -19.93
N ALA A 498 -2.09 -16.98 -19.45
CA ALA A 498 -1.73 -16.96 -18.04
C ALA A 498 -2.02 -15.61 -17.37
N ALA A 499 -2.30 -14.58 -18.17
CA ALA A 499 -2.66 -13.24 -17.77
C ALA A 499 -3.53 -12.63 -18.86
N ASP A 500 -4.28 -11.59 -18.52
CA ASP A 500 -5.17 -10.92 -19.46
C ASP A 500 -4.40 -10.36 -20.67
N GLU A 501 -4.88 -10.66 -21.87
CA GLU A 501 -4.29 -10.17 -23.11
C GLU A 501 -5.14 -9.05 -23.67
N THR A 502 -4.53 -7.87 -23.85
CA THR A 502 -5.20 -6.76 -24.55
C THR A 502 -4.74 -6.71 -26.00
N ILE A 503 -5.70 -6.70 -26.91
CA ILE A 503 -5.48 -6.63 -28.35
C ILE A 503 -6.06 -5.31 -28.85
N VAL A 504 -5.24 -4.58 -29.60
CA VAL A 504 -5.61 -3.35 -30.27
C VAL A 504 -6.01 -3.66 -31.71
N ILE A 505 -7.15 -3.15 -32.10
CA ILE A 505 -7.62 -3.12 -33.48
C ILE A 505 -7.17 -1.79 -34.06
N ARG A 506 -6.30 -1.87 -35.08
CA ARG A 506 -5.85 -0.73 -35.88
C ARG A 506 -6.61 -0.71 -37.19
N CYS A 507 -7.20 0.42 -37.53
CA CYS A 507 -7.88 0.60 -38.80
C CYS A 507 -7.40 1.85 -39.54
N ASP A 508 -7.08 1.70 -40.81
CA ASP A 508 -6.61 2.80 -41.67
C ASP A 508 -7.72 3.83 -41.93
N ALA A 509 -7.35 5.10 -42.06
CA ALA A 509 -8.31 6.17 -42.34
C ALA A 509 -9.10 5.97 -43.64
N ALA A 510 -8.52 5.29 -44.63
CA ALA A 510 -9.17 4.96 -45.92
C ALA A 510 -10.44 4.10 -45.76
N ALA A 511 -10.58 3.41 -44.61
CA ALA A 511 -11.77 2.63 -44.31
C ALA A 511 -13.00 3.49 -43.93
N VAL A 512 -12.83 4.81 -43.71
CA VAL A 512 -13.90 5.71 -43.26
C VAL A 512 -14.39 6.59 -44.42
N PHE A 513 -15.70 6.72 -44.56
CA PHE A 513 -16.32 7.61 -45.53
C PHE A 513 -16.11 9.08 -45.14
N GLY A 514 -15.57 9.87 -46.08
CA GLY A 514 -15.35 11.31 -45.92
C GLY A 514 -13.90 11.71 -45.63
N ASP A 515 -12.99 10.73 -45.51
CA ASP A 515 -11.59 10.86 -45.12
C ASP A 515 -11.38 11.50 -43.73
N CYS A 516 -10.41 10.97 -42.98
CA CYS A 516 -9.92 11.56 -41.74
C CYS A 516 -8.39 11.44 -41.70
N LYS A 517 -7.69 12.25 -40.89
CA LYS A 517 -6.24 12.11 -40.68
C LYS A 517 -5.97 11.29 -39.42
N GLY A 518 -5.23 10.19 -39.57
CA GLY A 518 -4.76 9.35 -38.47
C GLY A 518 -5.03 7.86 -38.68
N VAL A 519 -5.02 7.11 -37.58
CA VAL A 519 -5.37 5.68 -37.54
C VAL A 519 -6.45 5.52 -36.48
N LEU A 520 -7.49 4.78 -36.82
CA LEU A 520 -8.55 4.45 -35.89
C LEU A 520 -8.07 3.34 -34.96
N LEU A 521 -8.21 3.56 -33.65
CA LEU A 521 -7.79 2.61 -32.63
C LEU A 521 -9.00 2.17 -31.81
N GLY A 522 -9.16 0.86 -31.69
CA GLY A 522 -10.02 0.21 -30.71
C GLY A 522 -9.22 -0.82 -29.93
N SER A 523 -9.70 -1.25 -28.78
CA SER A 523 -9.08 -2.34 -28.04
C SER A 523 -10.10 -3.18 -27.33
N PHE A 524 -9.79 -4.46 -27.17
CA PHE A 524 -10.54 -5.37 -26.32
C PHE A 524 -9.56 -6.23 -25.52
N THR A 525 -10.02 -6.69 -24.36
CA THR A 525 -9.23 -7.51 -23.45
C THR A 525 -9.84 -8.90 -23.36
N ILE A 526 -8.98 -9.91 -23.48
CA ILE A 526 -9.32 -11.31 -23.23
C ILE A 526 -8.92 -11.62 -21.80
N ARG A 527 -9.91 -11.89 -20.95
CA ARG A 527 -9.67 -12.24 -19.54
C ARG A 527 -9.21 -13.68 -19.40
N SER A 528 -8.12 -13.87 -18.68
CA SER A 528 -7.58 -15.17 -18.34
C SER A 528 -8.44 -15.88 -17.27
N ASN A 529 -8.44 -17.21 -17.28
CA ASN A 529 -9.11 -17.98 -16.21
C ASN A 529 -8.34 -17.91 -14.88
N THR A 530 -7.05 -17.59 -14.94
CA THR A 530 -6.21 -17.26 -13.79
C THR A 530 -6.58 -15.86 -13.32
N LEU A 531 -7.47 -15.76 -12.34
CA LEU A 531 -7.90 -14.47 -11.79
C LEU A 531 -6.70 -13.54 -11.55
N PRO A 532 -6.64 -12.35 -12.19
CA PRO A 532 -5.63 -11.34 -11.88
C PRO A 532 -5.60 -11.00 -10.38
N ALA A 533 -6.77 -11.05 -9.73
CA ALA A 533 -6.92 -10.91 -8.29
C ALA A 533 -6.19 -12.01 -7.50
N ALA A 534 -6.14 -13.25 -8.00
CA ALA A 534 -5.41 -14.33 -7.35
C ALA A 534 -3.89 -14.16 -7.46
N ALA A 535 -3.39 -13.73 -8.62
CA ALA A 535 -1.97 -13.42 -8.80
C ALA A 535 -1.54 -12.21 -7.93
N GLY A 536 -2.35 -11.14 -7.91
CA GLY A 536 -2.13 -9.99 -7.04
C GLY A 536 -2.16 -10.36 -5.55
N ALA A 537 -3.13 -11.18 -5.13
CA ALA A 537 -3.21 -11.68 -3.76
C ALA A 537 -2.00 -12.57 -3.40
N LEU A 538 -1.57 -13.46 -4.30
CA LEU A 538 -0.37 -14.29 -4.12
C LEU A 538 0.89 -13.42 -3.97
N SER A 539 1.06 -12.39 -4.80
CA SER A 539 2.19 -11.48 -4.70
C SER A 539 2.16 -10.68 -3.40
N ALA A 540 0.98 -10.25 -2.95
CA ALA A 540 0.82 -9.55 -1.67
C ALA A 540 1.16 -10.46 -0.48
N ILE A 541 0.61 -11.68 -0.46
CA ILE A 541 0.86 -12.67 0.60
C ILE A 541 2.35 -13.03 0.66
N THR A 542 2.94 -13.38 -0.48
CA THR A 542 4.37 -13.74 -0.53
C THR A 542 5.27 -12.58 -0.12
N GLY A 543 4.96 -11.36 -0.55
CA GLY A 543 5.67 -10.15 -0.13
C GLY A 543 5.59 -9.86 1.37
N VAL A 544 4.41 -9.99 1.97
CA VAL A 544 4.20 -9.79 3.43
C VAL A 544 4.97 -10.83 4.23
N VAL A 545 4.88 -12.11 3.85
CA VAL A 545 5.60 -13.18 4.55
C VAL A 545 7.12 -13.02 4.41
N ALA A 546 7.60 -12.62 3.23
CA ALA A 546 9.02 -12.34 3.02
C ALA A 546 9.51 -11.17 3.90
N GLY A 547 8.70 -10.10 4.02
CA GLY A 547 8.98 -8.98 4.91
C GLY A 547 9.01 -9.39 6.38
N ALA A 548 8.01 -10.16 6.82
CA ALA A 548 7.94 -10.67 8.19
C ALA A 548 9.13 -11.59 8.52
N ALA A 549 9.52 -12.48 7.60
CA ALA A 549 10.68 -13.33 7.76
C ALA A 549 11.99 -12.51 7.86
N ALA A 550 12.14 -11.46 7.05
CA ALA A 550 13.30 -10.58 7.11
C ALA A 550 13.40 -9.85 8.47
N VAL A 551 12.29 -9.34 8.97
CA VAL A 551 12.24 -8.72 10.31
C VAL A 551 12.56 -9.75 11.40
N ALA A 552 11.97 -10.95 11.32
CA ALA A 552 12.24 -12.02 12.28
C ALA A 552 13.73 -12.39 12.32
N VAL A 553 14.39 -12.52 11.17
CA VAL A 553 15.83 -12.78 11.07
C VAL A 553 16.65 -11.68 11.73
N VAL A 554 16.30 -10.40 11.52
CA VAL A 554 17.03 -9.27 12.15
C VAL A 554 16.82 -9.24 13.67
N VAL A 555 15.58 -9.36 14.13
CA VAL A 555 15.22 -9.26 15.57
C VAL A 555 15.88 -10.36 16.38
N THR A 556 15.78 -11.60 15.88
CA THR A 556 16.33 -12.78 16.56
C THR A 556 17.84 -12.92 16.38
N GLY A 557 18.46 -12.06 15.58
CA GLY A 557 19.89 -12.09 15.29
C GLY A 557 20.30 -13.29 14.46
N GLY A 558 19.46 -13.72 13.53
CA GLY A 558 19.72 -14.79 12.56
C GLY A 558 18.90 -16.06 12.73
N LEU A 559 17.98 -16.15 13.70
CA LEU A 559 17.05 -17.28 13.77
C LEU A 559 15.97 -17.12 12.70
N GLY A 560 16.02 -17.98 11.67
CA GLY A 560 15.13 -17.92 10.51
C GLY A 560 15.89 -17.79 9.18
N SER A 561 15.11 -17.70 8.10
CA SER A 561 15.63 -17.62 6.73
C SER A 561 14.71 -16.79 5.83
N VAL A 562 15.31 -16.00 4.95
CA VAL A 562 14.64 -15.31 3.82
C VAL A 562 15.04 -15.97 2.49
N LEU A 563 15.98 -16.93 2.52
CA LEU A 563 16.61 -17.51 1.35
C LEU A 563 15.60 -18.19 0.42
N GLU A 564 14.56 -18.82 0.96
CA GLU A 564 13.54 -19.49 0.15
C GLU A 564 12.69 -18.49 -0.65
N MET A 565 12.37 -17.33 -0.07
CA MET A 565 11.68 -16.25 -0.79
C MET A 565 12.58 -15.62 -1.86
N GLN A 566 13.88 -15.51 -1.57
CA GLN A 566 14.86 -15.11 -2.57
C GLN A 566 14.97 -16.15 -3.70
N GLY A 567 14.87 -17.44 -3.40
CA GLY A 567 14.80 -18.51 -4.38
C GLY A 567 13.60 -18.38 -5.33
N LEU A 568 12.42 -18.02 -4.81
CA LEU A 568 11.29 -17.64 -5.66
C LEU A 568 11.58 -16.39 -6.49
N GLY A 569 12.30 -15.42 -5.94
CA GLY A 569 12.80 -14.26 -6.68
C GLY A 569 13.74 -14.64 -7.83
N VAL A 570 14.55 -15.69 -7.67
CA VAL A 570 15.40 -16.25 -8.73
C VAL A 570 14.52 -16.85 -9.82
N PHE A 571 13.50 -17.63 -9.45
CA PHE A 571 12.56 -18.23 -10.41
C PHE A 571 11.78 -17.16 -11.19
N ALA A 572 11.32 -16.11 -10.51
CA ALA A 572 10.61 -14.98 -11.12
C ALA A 572 11.45 -14.25 -12.19
N ARG A 573 12.78 -14.31 -12.06
CA ARG A 573 13.76 -13.70 -12.95
C ARG A 573 14.19 -14.57 -14.12
N MET A 574 13.75 -15.81 -14.18
CA MET A 574 14.11 -16.70 -15.27
C MET A 574 13.48 -16.21 -16.59
N SER A 575 14.23 -16.36 -17.67
CA SER A 575 13.72 -16.17 -19.03
C SER A 575 12.55 -17.12 -19.31
N CYS A 576 12.63 -18.33 -18.76
CA CYS A 576 11.63 -19.39 -18.85
C CYS A 576 10.38 -19.18 -17.97
N ALA A 577 10.36 -18.20 -17.07
CA ALA A 577 9.21 -17.98 -16.20
C ALA A 577 7.96 -17.64 -17.03
N SER A 578 6.82 -18.22 -16.68
CA SER A 578 5.55 -17.86 -17.31
C SER A 578 5.09 -16.47 -16.85
N ALA A 579 4.17 -15.85 -17.61
CA ALA A 579 3.58 -14.57 -17.22
C ALA A 579 2.89 -14.66 -15.84
N GLN A 580 2.19 -15.77 -15.56
CA GLN A 580 1.52 -16.02 -14.28
C GLN A 580 2.50 -16.13 -13.12
N GLU A 581 3.62 -16.82 -13.30
CA GLU A 581 4.65 -16.95 -12.27
C GLU A 581 5.23 -15.59 -11.91
N ARG A 582 5.56 -14.77 -12.93
CA ARG A 582 6.05 -13.39 -12.70
C ARG A 582 5.01 -12.52 -12.01
N ALA A 583 3.75 -12.58 -12.44
CA ALA A 583 2.65 -11.81 -11.85
C ALA A 583 2.38 -12.20 -10.39
N SER A 584 2.57 -13.48 -10.04
CA SER A 584 2.37 -13.98 -8.68
C SER A 584 3.54 -13.70 -7.74
N THR A 585 4.69 -13.28 -8.27
CA THR A 585 5.96 -13.15 -7.51
C THR A 585 6.63 -11.79 -7.71
N VAL A 586 5.89 -10.77 -8.13
CA VAL A 586 6.42 -9.42 -8.48
C VAL A 586 7.29 -8.82 -7.37
N ALA A 587 6.93 -9.02 -6.10
CA ALA A 587 7.67 -8.49 -4.96
C ALA A 587 9.00 -9.24 -4.67
N LEU A 588 9.11 -10.51 -5.07
CA LEU A 588 10.18 -11.41 -4.61
C LEU A 588 11.57 -11.08 -5.18
N PRO A 589 11.74 -10.63 -6.44
CA PRO A 589 13.02 -10.12 -6.93
C PRO A 589 13.60 -8.99 -6.07
N TYR A 590 12.78 -8.17 -5.40
CA TYR A 590 13.28 -7.09 -4.54
C TYR A 590 13.91 -7.59 -3.23
N PHE A 591 13.58 -8.81 -2.81
CA PHE A 591 14.26 -9.47 -1.69
C PHE A 591 15.62 -10.03 -2.07
N LEU A 592 15.88 -10.28 -3.37
CA LEU A 592 17.24 -10.52 -3.86
C LEU A 592 18.04 -9.21 -3.90
N SER A 593 17.45 -8.14 -4.43
CA SER A 593 18.09 -6.83 -4.52
C SER A 593 17.06 -5.73 -4.65
N VAL A 594 17.21 -4.64 -3.88
CA VAL A 594 16.39 -3.44 -4.06
C VAL A 594 16.56 -2.86 -5.48
N PHE A 595 17.72 -3.12 -6.09
CA PHE A 595 18.05 -2.71 -7.46
C PHE A 595 17.56 -3.71 -8.51
N ALA A 596 16.67 -4.63 -8.14
CA ALA A 596 16.13 -5.63 -9.04
C ALA A 596 15.58 -5.00 -10.32
N ALA A 597 14.81 -3.91 -10.25
CA ALA A 597 14.21 -3.28 -11.45
C ALA A 597 15.24 -2.69 -12.44
N LEU A 598 16.51 -2.58 -12.05
CA LEU A 598 17.58 -2.04 -12.87
C LEU A 598 18.36 -3.14 -13.60
N ASP A 599 19.41 -2.75 -14.31
CA ASP A 599 20.36 -3.66 -14.95
C ASP A 599 20.98 -4.65 -13.94
N PRO A 600 21.23 -5.93 -14.31
CA PRO A 600 21.84 -6.92 -13.42
C PRO A 600 23.13 -6.46 -12.74
N LEU A 601 23.89 -5.57 -13.38
CA LEU A 601 25.09 -4.96 -12.80
C LEU A 601 24.80 -4.21 -11.49
N TRP A 602 23.65 -3.53 -11.38
CA TRP A 602 23.24 -2.85 -10.16
C TRP A 602 22.79 -3.81 -9.05
N MET A 603 22.32 -5.01 -9.38
CA MET A 603 22.08 -6.04 -8.36
C MET A 603 23.38 -6.46 -7.69
N VAL A 604 24.49 -6.51 -8.44
CA VAL A 604 25.82 -6.83 -7.92
C VAL A 604 26.39 -5.65 -7.14
N VAL A 605 26.56 -4.51 -7.81
CA VAL A 605 27.24 -3.33 -7.26
C VAL A 605 26.43 -2.74 -6.12
N GLY A 606 25.11 -2.60 -6.28
CA GLY A 606 24.23 -2.01 -5.28
C GLY A 606 24.15 -2.85 -4.00
N ASN A 607 24.00 -4.18 -4.10
CA ASN A 607 24.01 -5.04 -2.92
C ASN A 607 25.39 -5.06 -2.23
N ALA A 608 26.47 -5.08 -3.01
CA ALA A 608 27.83 -5.01 -2.46
C ALA A 608 28.06 -3.70 -1.71
N LEU A 609 27.61 -2.57 -2.26
CA LEU A 609 27.65 -1.27 -1.60
C LEU A 609 26.79 -1.23 -0.33
N LEU A 610 25.58 -1.78 -0.36
CA LEU A 610 24.71 -1.86 0.83
C LEU A 610 25.39 -2.65 1.96
N ALA A 611 25.97 -3.81 1.64
CA ALA A 611 26.70 -4.61 2.62
C ALA A 611 27.96 -3.88 3.13
N ALA A 612 28.71 -3.21 2.25
CA ALA A 612 29.92 -2.47 2.62
C ALA A 612 29.60 -1.26 3.51
N VAL A 613 28.61 -0.43 3.11
CA VAL A 613 28.18 0.75 3.88
C VAL A 613 27.64 0.33 5.25
N PHE A 614 26.78 -0.68 5.31
CA PHE A 614 26.30 -1.21 6.59
C PHE A 614 27.46 -1.69 7.46
N GLY A 615 28.41 -2.44 6.88
CA GLY A 615 29.61 -2.89 7.59
C GLY A 615 30.47 -1.74 8.13
N CYS A 616 30.72 -0.71 7.32
CA CYS A 616 31.47 0.48 7.72
C CYS A 616 30.78 1.24 8.86
N VAL A 617 29.48 1.48 8.74
CA VAL A 617 28.68 2.16 9.78
C VAL A 617 28.67 1.34 11.06
N HIS A 618 28.40 0.04 10.98
CA HIS A 618 28.36 -0.83 12.15
C HIS A 618 29.73 -0.92 12.86
N CYS A 619 30.82 -0.99 12.10
CA CYS A 619 32.18 -0.91 12.64
C CYS A 619 32.46 0.45 13.30
N GLY A 620 32.06 1.54 12.66
CA GLY A 620 32.23 2.90 13.18
C GLY A 620 31.46 3.14 14.50
N VAL A 621 30.21 2.71 14.56
CA VAL A 621 29.37 2.80 15.78
C VAL A 621 29.95 1.93 16.89
N THR A 622 30.44 0.73 16.57
CA THR A 622 31.08 -0.16 17.56
C THR A 622 32.35 0.46 18.14
N ALA A 623 33.19 1.06 17.29
CA ALA A 623 34.40 1.76 17.74
C ALA A 623 34.08 3.04 18.55
N ALA A 624 33.04 3.77 18.16
CA ALA A 624 32.56 4.93 18.91
C ALA A 624 32.03 4.51 20.30
N PHE A 625 31.25 3.43 20.37
CA PHE A 625 30.77 2.87 21.63
C PHE A 625 31.92 2.42 22.54
N GLN A 626 32.90 1.72 21.97
CA GLN A 626 34.11 1.27 22.71
C GLN A 626 34.85 2.46 23.32
N ARG A 627 35.12 3.51 22.53
CA ARG A 627 35.80 4.73 23.02
C ARG A 627 34.96 5.50 24.04
N TRP A 628 33.65 5.62 23.80
CA TRP A 628 32.77 6.43 24.63
C TRP A 628 32.48 5.79 26.00
N ARG A 629 32.32 4.47 26.05
CA ARG A 629 32.07 3.74 27.30
C ARG A 629 33.35 3.28 28.00
N GLY A 630 34.51 3.38 27.35
CA GLY A 630 35.80 2.94 27.92
C GLY A 630 35.85 1.42 28.18
N VAL A 631 35.15 0.63 27.39
CA VAL A 631 35.08 -0.84 27.55
C VAL A 631 36.10 -1.53 26.64
N ASP A 632 36.49 -2.75 26.99
CA ASP A 632 37.31 -3.58 26.12
C ASP A 632 36.57 -3.94 24.82
N ALA A 633 37.34 -4.30 23.79
CA ALA A 633 36.79 -4.59 22.47
C ALA A 633 35.76 -5.72 22.51
N ALA A 634 36.00 -6.79 23.28
CA ALA A 634 35.08 -7.92 23.37
C ALA A 634 33.72 -7.49 23.95
N SER A 635 33.71 -6.74 25.05
CA SER A 635 32.44 -6.24 25.61
C SER A 635 31.70 -5.30 24.65
N ALA A 636 32.41 -4.42 23.96
CA ALA A 636 31.81 -3.53 22.95
C ALA A 636 31.19 -4.31 21.79
N TRP A 637 31.86 -5.34 21.30
CA TRP A 637 31.40 -6.17 20.17
C TRP A 637 30.19 -7.02 20.58
N ALA A 638 30.19 -7.58 21.78
CA ALA A 638 29.04 -8.30 22.32
C ALA A 638 27.83 -7.38 22.52
N ALA A 639 28.04 -6.17 23.02
CA ALA A 639 26.97 -5.19 23.23
C ALA A 639 26.35 -4.72 21.90
N MET A 640 27.18 -4.45 20.90
CA MET A 640 26.75 -4.01 19.58
C MET A 640 26.34 -5.15 18.63
N ARG A 641 26.42 -6.42 19.07
CA ARG A 641 26.20 -7.61 18.22
C ARG A 641 27.09 -7.60 16.96
N PHE A 642 28.29 -7.06 17.06
CA PHE A 642 29.27 -7.04 15.97
C PHE A 642 30.15 -8.30 16.02
N PRO A 643 30.35 -9.04 14.91
CA PRO A 643 29.89 -8.76 13.55
C PRO A 643 28.57 -9.45 13.15
N SER A 644 27.81 -10.08 14.06
CA SER A 644 26.62 -10.87 13.69
C SER A 644 25.60 -10.14 12.81
N LEU A 645 25.23 -8.90 13.11
CA LEU A 645 24.28 -8.14 12.28
C LEU A 645 24.87 -7.84 10.90
N THR A 646 26.17 -7.55 10.83
CA THR A 646 26.87 -7.36 9.54
C THR A 646 26.83 -8.64 8.72
N TYR A 647 27.03 -9.79 9.36
CA TYR A 647 26.89 -11.08 8.70
C TYR A 647 25.48 -11.32 8.20
N VAL A 648 24.44 -11.06 9.01
CA VAL A 648 23.04 -11.23 8.60
C VAL A 648 22.73 -10.39 7.36
N VAL A 649 23.16 -9.13 7.33
CA VAL A 649 22.99 -8.26 6.16
C VAL A 649 23.78 -8.78 4.95
N ALA A 650 25.05 -9.14 5.12
CA ALA A 650 25.86 -9.69 4.03
C ALA A 650 25.27 -11.00 3.47
N HIS A 651 24.77 -11.87 4.35
CA HIS A 651 24.13 -13.13 3.99
C HIS A 651 22.84 -12.91 3.20
N ALA A 652 22.00 -11.95 3.63
CA ALA A 652 20.79 -11.56 2.90
C ALA A 652 21.12 -10.95 1.52
N MET A 653 22.20 -10.18 1.40
CA MET A 653 22.62 -9.56 0.13
C MET A 653 23.30 -10.56 -0.82
N HIS A 654 23.83 -11.67 -0.31
CA HIS A 654 24.72 -12.57 -1.04
C HIS A 654 24.07 -13.20 -2.27
N LEU A 655 22.87 -13.77 -2.12
CA LEU A 655 22.20 -14.47 -3.22
C LEU A 655 21.88 -13.52 -4.39
N GLY A 656 21.53 -12.27 -4.09
CA GLY A 656 21.33 -11.23 -5.10
C GLY A 656 22.61 -10.81 -5.81
N ILE A 657 23.74 -10.71 -5.11
CA ILE A 657 25.05 -10.45 -5.71
C ILE A 657 25.39 -11.59 -6.68
N PHE A 658 25.31 -12.83 -6.20
CA PHE A 658 25.69 -13.99 -7.01
C PHE A 658 24.80 -14.15 -8.24
N PHE A 659 23.48 -14.12 -8.07
CA PHE A 659 22.55 -14.26 -9.18
C PHE A 659 22.64 -13.10 -10.17
N GLY A 660 22.80 -11.87 -9.68
CA GLY A 660 23.05 -10.69 -10.53
C GLY A 660 24.33 -10.84 -11.36
N SER A 661 25.39 -11.41 -10.79
CA SER A 661 26.65 -11.68 -11.49
C SER A 661 26.50 -12.73 -12.58
N VAL A 662 25.78 -13.81 -12.30
CA VAL A 662 25.49 -14.85 -13.30
C VAL A 662 24.63 -14.28 -14.43
N LEU A 663 23.59 -13.49 -14.11
CA LEU A 663 22.78 -12.80 -15.13
C LEU A 663 23.63 -11.86 -15.99
N ALA A 664 24.54 -11.09 -15.38
CA ALA A 664 25.43 -10.18 -16.11
C ALA A 664 26.37 -10.94 -17.08
N LEU A 665 26.80 -12.15 -16.72
CA LEU A 665 27.60 -13.04 -17.59
C LEU A 665 26.76 -13.70 -18.70
N ALA A 666 25.50 -14.02 -18.41
CA ALA A 666 24.58 -14.65 -19.35
C ALA A 666 23.97 -13.66 -20.36
N MET A 667 24.13 -12.34 -20.18
CA MET A 667 23.58 -11.34 -21.09
C MET A 667 24.21 -11.40 -22.50
N PRO A 668 23.40 -11.52 -23.57
CA PRO A 668 23.87 -11.44 -24.95
C PRO A 668 24.53 -10.09 -25.22
N GLY A 669 25.73 -10.09 -25.78
CA GLY A 669 26.46 -8.85 -26.07
C GLY A 669 26.94 -8.09 -24.84
N ALA A 670 27.08 -8.76 -23.68
CA ALA A 670 27.56 -8.15 -22.44
C ALA A 670 28.85 -7.32 -22.66
N ARG A 671 28.83 -6.07 -22.21
CA ARG A 671 29.99 -5.17 -22.25
C ARG A 671 31.11 -5.72 -21.35
N VAL A 672 32.34 -5.26 -21.55
CA VAL A 672 33.51 -5.67 -20.75
C VAL A 672 33.25 -5.44 -19.25
N GLN A 673 32.60 -4.34 -18.87
CA GLN A 673 32.23 -4.04 -17.48
C GLN A 673 31.33 -5.12 -16.86
N HIS A 674 30.28 -5.54 -17.56
CA HIS A 674 29.38 -6.62 -17.13
C HIS A 674 30.12 -7.94 -16.93
N ARG A 675 31.07 -8.26 -17.82
CA ARG A 675 31.90 -9.48 -17.68
C ARG A 675 32.84 -9.41 -16.49
N VAL A 676 33.57 -8.30 -16.31
CA VAL A 676 34.51 -8.14 -15.19
C VAL A 676 33.77 -8.19 -13.85
N ILE A 677 32.70 -7.40 -13.70
CA ILE A 677 31.90 -7.36 -12.47
C ILE A 677 31.20 -8.70 -12.24
N GLY A 678 30.71 -9.35 -13.30
CA GLY A 678 30.15 -10.69 -13.23
C GLY A 678 31.15 -11.73 -12.72
N VAL A 679 32.36 -11.79 -13.28
CA VAL A 679 33.42 -12.71 -12.80
C VAL A 679 33.78 -12.45 -11.34
N VAL A 680 33.98 -11.17 -10.98
CA VAL A 680 34.31 -10.79 -9.60
C VAL A 680 33.20 -11.21 -8.62
N GLY A 681 31.93 -10.99 -8.98
CA GLY A 681 30.83 -11.36 -8.10
C GLY A 681 30.57 -12.87 -8.03
N VAL A 682 30.86 -13.64 -9.09
CA VAL A 682 30.87 -15.11 -9.02
C VAL A 682 31.99 -15.61 -8.11
N LEU A 683 33.20 -15.06 -8.22
CA LEU A 683 34.32 -15.40 -7.34
C LEU A 683 33.99 -15.07 -5.87
N TYR A 684 33.38 -13.90 -5.60
CA TYR A 684 32.86 -13.55 -4.29
C TYR A 684 31.79 -14.54 -3.81
N GLY A 685 30.90 -14.95 -4.71
CA GLY A 685 29.90 -16.00 -4.51
C GLY A 685 30.44 -17.28 -3.91
N VAL A 686 31.54 -17.77 -4.49
CA VAL A 686 32.22 -18.99 -4.04
C VAL A 686 33.06 -18.74 -2.79
N ALA A 687 33.73 -17.58 -2.71
CA ALA A 687 34.63 -17.25 -1.62
C ALA A 687 33.90 -16.95 -0.29
N PHE A 688 32.71 -16.37 -0.33
CA PHE A 688 32.00 -15.96 0.89
C PHE A 688 31.58 -17.13 1.79
N PRO A 689 30.90 -18.19 1.29
CA PRO A 689 30.61 -19.37 2.11
C PRO A 689 31.88 -19.99 2.72
N ALA A 690 32.94 -20.14 1.92
CA ALA A 690 34.22 -20.66 2.38
C ALA A 690 34.87 -19.77 3.45
N GLY A 691 34.81 -18.45 3.26
CA GLY A 691 35.33 -17.46 4.20
C GLY A 691 34.56 -17.46 5.53
N VAL A 692 33.25 -17.65 5.50
CA VAL A 692 32.42 -17.80 6.71
C VAL A 692 32.80 -19.07 7.47
N CYS A 693 32.94 -20.21 6.78
CA CYS A 693 33.41 -21.44 7.40
C CYS A 693 34.79 -21.29 8.04
N TYR A 694 35.74 -20.65 7.33
CA TYR A 694 37.06 -20.35 7.86
C TYR A 694 37.01 -19.44 9.09
N PHE A 695 36.18 -18.40 9.06
CA PHE A 695 35.99 -17.47 10.16
C PHE A 695 35.43 -18.17 11.40
N ILE A 696 34.42 -19.03 11.21
CA ILE A 696 33.84 -19.83 12.29
C ILE A 696 34.91 -20.74 12.92
N ALA A 697 35.68 -21.43 12.09
CA ALA A 697 36.71 -22.36 12.54
C ALA A 697 37.85 -21.69 13.33
N ARG A 698 38.20 -20.43 13.01
CA ARG A 698 39.40 -19.78 13.56
C ARG A 698 39.13 -18.69 14.60
N HIS A 699 37.96 -18.04 14.58
CA HIS A 699 37.75 -16.80 15.34
C HIS A 699 36.57 -16.82 16.33
N THR A 700 35.63 -17.76 16.24
CA THR A 700 34.43 -17.71 17.10
C THR A 700 34.70 -18.09 18.55
N GLY A 701 35.60 -19.06 18.78
CA GLY A 701 35.96 -19.54 20.14
C GLY A 701 34.77 -20.02 20.97
N ALA A 702 33.64 -20.34 20.34
CA ALA A 702 32.40 -20.74 21.00
C ALA A 702 32.30 -22.26 21.11
N SER A 703 31.73 -22.74 22.21
CA SER A 703 31.44 -24.16 22.44
C SER A 703 29.94 -24.38 22.59
N PHE A 704 29.48 -25.57 22.20
CA PHE A 704 28.07 -25.94 22.18
C PHE A 704 27.75 -26.91 23.33
N THR A 705 26.80 -26.54 24.18
CA THR A 705 26.34 -27.36 25.31
C THR A 705 24.90 -27.81 25.08
N LYS A 706 24.59 -29.08 25.36
CA LYS A 706 23.24 -29.65 25.18
C LYS A 706 22.33 -29.31 26.37
N TYR A 707 21.05 -29.06 26.09
CA TYR A 707 20.03 -28.97 27.13
C TYR A 707 19.67 -30.37 27.64
N TRP A 708 20.27 -30.77 28.76
CA TRP A 708 20.02 -32.07 29.37
C TRP A 708 18.58 -32.25 29.87
N GLN A 709 17.90 -31.16 30.24
CA GLN A 709 16.50 -31.20 30.69
C GLN A 709 15.55 -31.59 29.56
N PHE A 710 15.74 -31.04 28.36
CA PHE A 710 14.90 -31.35 27.20
C PHE A 710 15.19 -32.72 26.58
N SER A 711 16.40 -33.23 26.76
CA SER A 711 16.77 -34.54 26.20
C SER A 711 16.02 -35.72 26.83
N ARG A 712 15.49 -35.54 28.06
CA ARG A 712 14.69 -36.53 28.79
C ARG A 712 13.19 -36.49 28.46
N LYS A 713 12.71 -35.47 27.73
CA LYS A 713 11.30 -35.37 27.33
C LYS A 713 10.92 -36.42 26.28
N PRO A 714 9.64 -36.83 26.20
CA PRO A 714 9.16 -37.75 25.17
C PRO A 714 9.41 -37.20 23.76
N LEU A 715 9.62 -38.09 22.79
CA LEU A 715 9.99 -37.76 21.41
C LEU A 715 9.11 -36.68 20.74
N PRO A 716 7.76 -36.69 20.87
CA PRO A 716 6.90 -35.68 20.25
C PRO A 716 7.17 -34.27 20.79
N GLU A 717 7.38 -34.13 22.09
CA GLU A 717 7.69 -32.83 22.69
C GLU A 717 9.09 -32.36 22.31
N ARG A 718 10.06 -33.27 22.27
CA ARG A 718 11.47 -32.97 21.96
C ARG A 718 11.67 -32.36 20.58
N LEU A 719 10.71 -32.55 19.66
CA LEU A 719 10.76 -31.99 18.30
C LEU A 719 10.85 -30.45 18.29
N LEU A 720 10.12 -29.82 19.21
CA LEU A 720 9.96 -28.36 19.30
C LEU A 720 11.02 -27.69 20.17
N TYR A 721 11.76 -28.44 20.98
CA TYR A 721 12.77 -27.85 21.86
C TYR A 721 14.16 -27.83 21.19
N PRO A 722 14.96 -26.77 21.40
CA PRO A 722 16.33 -26.75 20.92
C PRO A 722 17.19 -27.81 21.61
N VAL A 723 18.12 -28.41 20.87
CA VAL A 723 19.02 -29.47 21.35
C VAL A 723 20.05 -28.95 22.37
N GLY A 724 20.42 -27.68 22.28
CA GLY A 724 21.49 -27.08 23.09
C GLY A 724 21.64 -25.60 22.83
N TYR A 725 22.66 -24.96 23.41
CA TYR A 725 22.99 -23.54 23.28
C TYR A 725 24.50 -23.33 23.14
N TRP A 726 24.89 -22.16 22.64
CA TRP A 726 26.29 -21.76 22.47
C TRP A 726 26.76 -20.91 23.66
N HIS A 727 28.01 -21.13 24.10
CA HIS A 727 28.63 -20.38 25.19
C HIS A 727 30.12 -20.08 24.89
N PRO A 728 30.76 -19.10 25.56
CA PRO A 728 30.19 -18.16 26.54
C PRO A 728 29.14 -17.20 25.95
N ALA A 729 28.32 -16.58 26.81
CA ALA A 729 27.22 -15.70 26.39
C ALA A 729 27.69 -14.48 25.56
N ALA A 730 28.91 -13.99 25.81
CA ALA A 730 29.50 -12.92 25.02
C ALA A 730 29.71 -13.33 23.55
N GLN A 731 30.28 -14.50 23.30
CA GLN A 731 30.48 -15.07 21.97
C GLN A 731 29.15 -15.41 21.29
N GLN A 732 28.16 -15.91 22.04
CA GLN A 732 26.81 -16.11 21.53
C GLN A 732 26.19 -14.79 21.04
N ARG A 733 26.38 -13.68 21.77
CA ARG A 733 25.87 -12.35 21.39
C ARG A 733 26.62 -11.74 20.21
N MET A 734 27.94 -11.91 20.14
CA MET A 734 28.77 -11.41 19.03
C MET A 734 28.48 -12.10 17.69
N TYR A 735 28.30 -13.43 17.72
CA TYR A 735 28.26 -14.30 16.54
C TYR A 735 26.90 -14.97 16.33
N GLY A 736 25.85 -14.52 17.03
CA GLY A 736 24.53 -15.15 17.04
C GLY A 736 24.02 -15.54 15.65
N GLY A 737 24.16 -14.66 14.65
CA GLY A 737 23.69 -14.92 13.29
C GLY A 737 24.32 -16.12 12.59
N MET A 738 25.55 -16.49 12.95
CA MET A 738 26.24 -17.65 12.39
C MET A 738 25.95 -18.93 13.18
N LEU A 739 25.70 -18.81 14.49
CA LEU A 739 25.64 -19.93 15.42
C LEU A 739 24.21 -20.42 15.70
N THR A 740 23.24 -19.51 15.75
CA THR A 740 21.95 -19.72 16.43
C THR A 740 21.04 -20.77 15.78
N ASN A 741 21.09 -20.93 14.46
CA ASN A 741 20.29 -21.94 13.75
C ASN A 741 20.89 -23.34 13.79
N MET A 742 22.20 -23.44 14.00
CA MET A 742 22.94 -24.68 13.79
C MET A 742 23.26 -25.40 15.10
N ARG A 743 23.31 -26.72 15.00
CA ARG A 743 23.83 -27.58 16.07
C ARG A 743 25.35 -27.48 16.10
N GLY A 744 25.94 -27.60 17.30
CA GLY A 744 27.39 -27.49 17.54
C GLY A 744 28.31 -28.19 16.52
N SER A 745 28.01 -29.45 16.18
CA SER A 745 28.81 -30.26 15.25
C SER A 745 28.68 -29.86 13.78
N HIS A 746 27.72 -29.00 13.43
CA HIS A 746 27.36 -28.65 12.04
C HIS A 746 27.34 -27.13 11.81
N VAL A 747 28.01 -26.35 12.65
CA VAL A 747 28.00 -24.88 12.58
C VAL A 747 28.51 -24.32 11.23
N TYR A 748 29.47 -25.01 10.61
CA TYR A 748 30.01 -24.65 9.28
C TYR A 748 28.98 -24.83 8.16
N TRP A 749 27.90 -25.58 8.38
CA TRP A 749 26.80 -25.71 7.44
C TRP A 749 25.78 -24.54 7.53
N CYS A 750 26.02 -23.51 8.34
CA CYS A 750 25.16 -22.29 8.36
C CYS A 750 24.97 -21.66 6.97
N VAL A 751 25.94 -21.82 6.07
CA VAL A 751 25.89 -21.33 4.68
C VAL A 751 25.36 -22.38 3.69
N PHE A 752 24.96 -23.56 4.13
CA PHE A 752 24.56 -24.66 3.24
C PHE A 752 23.37 -24.30 2.36
N GLN A 753 22.31 -23.75 2.95
CA GLN A 753 21.10 -23.42 2.21
C GLN A 753 21.38 -22.37 1.14
N LEU A 754 22.16 -21.35 1.49
CA LEU A 754 22.65 -20.34 0.58
C LEU A 754 23.46 -20.96 -0.56
N SER A 755 24.38 -21.87 -0.25
CA SER A 755 25.20 -22.59 -1.24
C SER A 755 24.35 -23.42 -2.21
N VAL A 756 23.33 -24.14 -1.72
CA VAL A 756 22.40 -24.90 -2.59
C VAL A 756 21.69 -23.96 -3.56
N LEU A 757 21.19 -22.82 -3.10
CA LEU A 757 20.55 -21.83 -3.97
C LEU A 757 21.54 -21.16 -4.92
N CYS A 758 22.79 -20.93 -4.51
CA CYS A 758 23.84 -20.49 -5.41
C CYS A 758 24.08 -21.52 -6.53
N VAL A 759 24.00 -22.83 -6.29
CA VAL A 759 24.09 -23.84 -7.37
C VAL A 759 22.90 -23.79 -8.33
N VAL A 760 21.72 -23.39 -7.84
CA VAL A 760 20.51 -23.19 -8.67
C VAL A 760 20.65 -21.96 -9.59
N CYS A 761 21.33 -20.89 -9.15
CA CYS A 761 21.44 -19.63 -9.90
C CYS A 761 22.01 -19.75 -11.33
N PRO A 762 23.13 -20.47 -11.59
CA PRO A 762 23.64 -20.72 -12.94
C PRO A 762 22.62 -21.40 -13.84
N ILE A 763 21.94 -22.44 -13.32
CA ILE A 763 20.91 -23.17 -14.07
C ILE A 763 19.75 -22.24 -14.42
N ALA A 764 19.33 -21.40 -13.46
CA ALA A 764 18.24 -20.46 -13.63
C ALA A 764 18.53 -19.32 -14.64
N ALA A 765 19.80 -18.90 -14.75
CA ALA A 765 20.21 -17.81 -15.62
C ALA A 765 20.51 -18.23 -17.07
N VAL A 766 20.67 -19.53 -17.34
CA VAL A 766 20.95 -20.02 -18.69
C VAL A 766 19.82 -19.60 -19.63
N GLN A 767 20.17 -18.97 -20.75
CA GLN A 767 19.22 -18.74 -21.83
C GLN A 767 19.00 -20.06 -22.59
N SER A 768 17.91 -20.75 -22.28
CA SER A 768 17.56 -21.96 -23.02
C SER A 768 17.02 -21.60 -24.41
N PRO A 769 17.44 -22.32 -25.47
CA PRO A 769 16.76 -22.25 -26.75
C PRO A 769 15.28 -22.65 -26.60
N VAL A 770 14.43 -22.12 -27.48
CA VAL A 770 12.97 -22.30 -27.47
C VAL A 770 12.65 -23.80 -27.32
N GLY A 771 12.02 -24.18 -26.19
CA GLY A 771 11.64 -25.56 -25.88
C GLY A 771 12.45 -26.24 -24.76
N GLY A 772 13.63 -25.73 -24.38
CA GLY A 772 14.50 -26.34 -23.37
C GLY A 772 14.18 -26.04 -21.89
N CYS A 773 13.20 -25.19 -21.61
CA CYS A 773 12.92 -24.70 -20.25
C CYS A 773 12.53 -25.80 -19.26
N HIS A 774 11.83 -26.84 -19.70
CA HIS A 774 11.47 -27.98 -18.85
C HIS A 774 12.71 -28.71 -18.29
N VAL A 775 13.77 -28.86 -19.10
CA VAL A 775 15.05 -29.46 -18.67
C VAL A 775 15.71 -28.61 -17.58
N GLN A 776 15.70 -27.29 -17.72
CA GLN A 776 16.25 -26.38 -16.70
C GLN A 776 15.53 -26.54 -15.36
N TYR A 777 14.19 -26.55 -15.36
CA TYR A 777 13.39 -26.76 -14.16
C TYR A 777 13.66 -28.13 -13.52
N PHE A 778 13.77 -29.22 -14.30
CA PHE A 778 14.12 -30.54 -13.75
C PHE A 778 15.53 -30.57 -13.14
N CYS A 779 16.52 -29.91 -13.75
CA CYS A 779 17.86 -29.80 -13.18
C CYS A 779 17.85 -29.05 -11.84
N MET A 780 17.13 -27.94 -11.74
CA MET A 780 16.98 -27.20 -10.48
C MET A 780 16.27 -28.05 -9.42
N ALA A 781 15.20 -28.77 -9.80
CA ALA A 781 14.49 -29.67 -8.91
C ALA A 781 15.42 -30.76 -8.35
N ALA A 782 16.29 -31.35 -9.18
CA ALA A 782 17.25 -32.36 -8.74
C ALA A 782 18.23 -31.82 -7.70
N VAL A 783 18.75 -30.59 -7.90
CA VAL A 783 19.63 -29.92 -6.92
C VAL A 783 18.90 -29.67 -5.59
N LEU A 784 17.66 -29.19 -5.64
CA LEU A 784 16.85 -28.90 -4.46
C LEU A 784 16.48 -30.17 -3.69
N VAL A 785 16.14 -31.26 -4.38
CA VAL A 785 15.86 -32.57 -3.75
C VAL A 785 17.13 -33.14 -3.11
N ALA A 786 18.28 -33.06 -3.77
CA ALA A 786 19.55 -33.47 -3.18
C ALA A 786 19.87 -32.64 -1.92
N GLY A 787 19.68 -31.32 -1.98
CA GLY A 787 19.80 -30.42 -0.84
C GLY A 787 18.88 -30.80 0.31
N ALA A 788 17.60 -31.06 0.03
CA ALA A 788 16.62 -31.53 1.02
C ALA A 788 17.08 -32.84 1.69
N GLY A 789 17.57 -33.80 0.91
CA GLY A 789 18.09 -35.07 1.42
C GLY A 789 19.26 -34.87 2.39
N VAL A 790 20.18 -33.97 2.09
CA VAL A 790 21.31 -33.64 2.98
C VAL A 790 20.82 -33.00 4.28
N VAL A 791 19.92 -32.01 4.23
CA VAL A 791 19.38 -31.38 5.45
C VAL A 791 18.65 -32.41 6.32
N ALA A 792 17.87 -33.30 5.70
CA ALA A 792 17.11 -34.34 6.41
C ALA A 792 18.03 -35.37 7.07
N PHE A 793 19.03 -35.87 6.35
CA PHE A 793 19.91 -36.93 6.82
C PHE A 793 20.91 -36.44 7.89
N THR A 794 21.46 -35.24 7.69
CA THR A 794 22.46 -34.68 8.63
C THR A 794 21.83 -34.17 9.93
N ASN A 795 20.54 -33.79 9.91
CA ASN A 795 19.84 -33.18 11.05
C ASN A 795 20.68 -32.05 11.68
N MET A 796 21.14 -31.16 10.81
CA MET A 796 22.11 -30.11 11.11
C MET A 796 21.55 -28.93 11.92
N MET A 797 20.22 -28.75 11.95
CA MET A 797 19.59 -27.64 12.65
C MET A 797 19.53 -27.86 14.16
N ARG A 798 19.37 -26.75 14.89
CA ARG A 798 19.32 -26.74 16.36
C ARG A 798 18.09 -27.42 16.96
N SER A 799 17.02 -27.58 16.19
CA SER A 799 15.84 -28.37 16.55
C SER A 799 15.40 -29.24 15.37
N ALA A 800 14.73 -30.35 15.69
CA ALA A 800 14.17 -31.22 14.66
C ALA A 800 13.05 -30.53 13.87
N PHE A 801 12.27 -29.64 14.52
CA PHE A 801 11.30 -28.79 13.84
C PHE A 801 11.94 -27.96 12.70
N LEU A 802 13.05 -27.27 12.97
CA LEU A 802 13.74 -26.50 11.93
C LEU A 802 14.29 -27.39 10.82
N THR A 803 14.85 -28.56 11.15
CA THR A 803 15.29 -29.54 10.15
C THR A 803 14.11 -29.95 9.25
N VAL A 804 12.95 -30.28 9.83
CA VAL A 804 11.74 -30.67 9.07
C VAL A 804 11.22 -29.51 8.21
N MET A 805 11.19 -28.28 8.73
CA MET A 805 10.66 -27.14 7.98
C MET A 805 11.56 -26.72 6.82
N HIS A 806 12.88 -26.71 6.99
CA HIS A 806 13.80 -26.40 5.89
C HIS A 806 13.93 -27.54 4.86
N THR A 807 13.75 -28.79 5.28
CA THR A 807 13.64 -29.90 4.31
C THR A 807 12.35 -29.78 3.51
N ALA A 808 11.23 -29.49 4.16
CA ALA A 808 9.97 -29.22 3.50
C ALA A 808 10.06 -28.02 2.55
N SER A 809 10.75 -26.95 2.93
CA SER A 809 10.91 -25.77 2.07
C SER A 809 11.67 -26.08 0.78
N PHE A 810 12.75 -26.86 0.85
CA PHE A 810 13.45 -27.35 -0.36
C PHE A 810 12.60 -28.29 -1.21
N VAL A 811 11.85 -29.20 -0.59
CA VAL A 811 10.92 -30.09 -1.31
C VAL A 811 9.84 -29.30 -2.03
N LEU A 812 9.29 -28.26 -1.38
CA LEU A 812 8.28 -27.38 -1.98
C LEU A 812 8.86 -26.55 -3.13
N LEU A 813 10.08 -26.02 -3.00
CA LEU A 813 10.77 -25.37 -4.12
C LEU A 813 11.01 -26.33 -5.29
N ALA A 814 11.39 -27.58 -5.01
CA ALA A 814 11.53 -28.61 -6.05
C ALA A 814 10.19 -28.95 -6.71
N ALA A 815 9.12 -29.06 -5.93
CA ALA A 815 7.77 -29.29 -6.42
C ALA A 815 7.30 -28.13 -7.32
N LEU A 816 7.63 -26.88 -6.98
CA LEU A 816 7.39 -25.73 -7.85
C LEU A 816 8.11 -25.89 -9.17
N CYS A 817 9.41 -26.25 -9.17
CA CYS A 817 10.14 -26.49 -10.41
C CYS A 817 9.47 -27.58 -11.27
N VAL A 818 9.03 -28.70 -10.67
CA VAL A 818 8.34 -29.78 -11.40
C VAL A 818 7.01 -29.32 -11.99
N ILE A 819 6.21 -28.56 -11.22
CA ILE A 819 4.94 -27.99 -11.69
C ILE A 819 5.17 -26.98 -12.81
N SER A 820 6.18 -26.11 -12.68
CA SER A 820 6.57 -25.16 -13.72
C SER A 820 7.01 -25.87 -15.00
N ALA A 821 7.79 -26.95 -14.89
CA ALA A 821 8.17 -27.79 -16.03
C ALA A 821 6.95 -28.40 -16.72
N ALA A 822 6.03 -29.00 -15.94
CA ALA A 822 4.79 -29.58 -16.45
C ALA A 822 3.89 -28.53 -17.12
N ASN A 823 3.75 -27.34 -16.51
CA ASN A 823 2.99 -26.22 -17.05
C ASN A 823 3.60 -25.70 -18.35
N HIS A 824 4.92 -25.74 -18.49
CA HIS A 824 5.58 -25.34 -19.72
C HIS A 824 5.36 -26.36 -20.87
N LEU A 825 5.23 -27.65 -20.55
CA LEU A 825 4.92 -28.71 -21.52
C LEU A 825 3.42 -28.71 -21.90
N ALA A 826 2.54 -28.60 -20.91
CA ALA A 826 1.10 -28.64 -21.07
C ALA A 826 0.41 -27.60 -20.15
N PRO A 827 0.34 -26.32 -20.59
CA PRO A 827 -0.36 -25.27 -19.86
C PRO A 827 -1.82 -25.65 -19.58
N SER A 828 -2.23 -25.60 -18.32
CA SER A 828 -3.58 -25.94 -17.89
C SER A 828 -4.00 -25.12 -16.68
N ASP A 829 -5.32 -24.92 -16.53
CA ASP A 829 -5.88 -24.18 -15.38
C ASP A 829 -5.64 -24.95 -14.05
N GLY A 830 -5.57 -26.28 -14.11
CA GLY A 830 -5.21 -27.13 -12.97
C GLY A 830 -3.75 -26.94 -12.55
N GLY A 831 -2.85 -26.82 -13.52
CA GLY A 831 -1.44 -26.57 -13.28
C GLY A 831 -1.14 -25.19 -12.69
N ALA A 832 -1.89 -24.16 -13.09
CA ALA A 832 -1.82 -22.84 -12.47
C ALA A 832 -2.30 -22.85 -11.01
N ARG A 833 -3.38 -23.60 -10.71
CA ARG A 833 -3.86 -23.82 -9.34
C ARG A 833 -2.87 -24.59 -8.49
N ALA A 834 -2.23 -25.62 -9.06
CA ALA A 834 -1.19 -26.38 -8.37
C ALA A 834 0.00 -25.48 -8.00
N TYR A 835 0.46 -24.62 -8.93
CA TYR A 835 1.52 -23.65 -8.66
C TYR A 835 1.15 -22.73 -7.48
N ALA A 836 -0.03 -22.11 -7.53
CA ALA A 836 -0.53 -21.24 -6.46
C ALA A 836 -0.58 -21.96 -5.10
N ALA A 837 -1.08 -23.22 -5.08
CA ALA A 837 -1.17 -24.02 -3.87
C ALA A 837 0.21 -24.32 -3.25
N ILE A 838 1.21 -24.69 -4.07
CA ILE A 838 2.57 -24.94 -3.56
C ILE A 838 3.23 -23.65 -3.07
N VAL A 839 3.02 -22.51 -3.74
CA VAL A 839 3.51 -21.21 -3.25
C VAL A 839 2.92 -20.87 -1.88
N LEU A 840 1.61 -21.08 -1.69
CA LEU A 840 0.95 -20.85 -0.39
C LEU A 840 1.42 -21.84 0.70
N LEU A 841 1.68 -23.09 0.35
CA LEU A 841 2.27 -24.06 1.29
C LEU A 841 3.68 -23.62 1.71
N LEU A 842 4.50 -23.16 0.75
CA LEU A 842 5.84 -22.66 1.03
C LEU A 842 5.79 -21.41 1.92
N THR A 843 4.87 -20.48 1.68
CA THR A 843 4.73 -19.29 2.53
C THR A 843 4.29 -19.65 3.95
N ALA A 844 3.39 -20.62 4.10
CA ALA A 844 2.96 -21.11 5.41
C ALA A 844 4.13 -21.76 6.19
N VAL A 845 4.96 -22.57 5.53
CA VAL A 845 6.17 -23.16 6.14
C VAL A 845 7.13 -22.07 6.62
N LEU A 846 7.38 -21.05 5.81
CA LEU A 846 8.29 -19.96 6.17
C LEU A 846 7.75 -19.09 7.31
N LEU A 847 6.44 -18.83 7.32
CA LEU A 847 5.80 -18.15 8.44
C LEU A 847 5.94 -18.98 9.73
N ALA A 848 5.75 -20.29 9.67
CA ALA A 848 5.94 -21.18 10.80
C ALA A 848 7.39 -21.17 11.32
N VAL A 849 8.39 -21.15 10.43
CA VAL A 849 9.82 -20.99 10.78
C VAL A 849 10.09 -19.65 11.46
N ALA A 850 9.52 -18.55 10.94
CA ALA A 850 9.70 -17.22 11.51
C ALA A 850 9.08 -17.13 12.93
N VAL A 851 7.84 -17.60 13.10
CA VAL A 851 7.14 -17.61 14.39
C VAL A 851 7.88 -18.49 15.40
N TYR A 852 8.29 -19.70 15.00
CA TYR A 852 9.07 -20.59 15.85
C TYR A 852 10.39 -19.94 16.29
N SER A 853 11.11 -19.32 15.35
CA SER A 853 12.38 -18.65 15.62
C SER A 853 12.24 -17.51 16.64
N VAL A 854 11.20 -16.69 16.51
CA VAL A 854 10.88 -15.62 17.48
C VAL A 854 10.50 -16.20 18.84
N ALA A 855 9.69 -17.26 18.87
CA ALA A 855 9.28 -17.92 20.12
C ALA A 855 10.47 -18.55 20.85
N VAL A 856 11.37 -19.22 20.15
CA VAL A 856 12.60 -19.80 20.72
C VAL A 856 13.53 -18.70 21.21
N TRP A 857 13.73 -17.63 20.44
CA TRP A 857 14.52 -16.49 20.86
C TRP A 857 13.98 -15.87 22.15
N TYR A 858 12.66 -15.66 22.21
CA TYR A 858 11.99 -15.11 23.39
C TYR A 858 12.08 -16.05 24.61
N ALA A 859 11.84 -17.35 24.41
CA ALA A 859 11.95 -18.35 25.47
C ALA A 859 13.39 -18.46 26.00
N GLU A 860 14.39 -18.41 25.11
CA GLU A 860 15.80 -18.38 25.51
C GLU A 860 16.14 -17.16 26.33
N ASP A 861 15.71 -15.99 25.88
CA ASP A 861 16.01 -14.71 26.53
C ASP A 861 15.29 -14.53 27.86
N ARG A 862 14.08 -15.08 28.04
CA ARG A 862 13.27 -14.85 29.26
C ARG A 862 13.19 -16.04 30.20
N HIS A 863 12.97 -17.25 29.67
CA HIS A 863 12.62 -18.42 30.47
C HIS A 863 13.78 -19.40 30.68
N TRP A 864 14.72 -19.46 29.73
CA TRP A 864 15.84 -20.41 29.79
C TRP A 864 17.18 -19.73 30.11
N GLN A 865 17.15 -18.53 30.70
CA GLN A 865 18.37 -17.87 31.20
C GLN A 865 19.05 -18.71 32.28
N GLU A 866 18.29 -19.20 33.27
CA GLU A 866 18.78 -20.03 34.38
C GLU A 866 19.42 -21.35 33.92
N LEU A 867 18.95 -21.88 32.79
CA LEU A 867 19.51 -23.10 32.19
C LEU A 867 20.88 -22.87 31.54
N ARG A 868 21.22 -21.63 31.18
CA ARG A 868 22.51 -21.26 30.55
C ARG A 868 23.54 -20.82 31.58
N GLU A 869 23.07 -20.15 32.63
CA GLU A 869 23.88 -19.58 33.71
C GLU A 869 23.47 -20.24 35.04
N PRO A 870 23.94 -21.47 35.35
CA PRO A 870 23.72 -22.03 36.67
C PRO A 870 24.33 -21.07 37.69
N ARG A 871 23.46 -20.48 38.53
CA ARG A 871 23.84 -19.56 39.61
C ARG A 871 25.09 -20.11 40.29
N ARG A 872 26.14 -19.29 40.38
CA ARG A 872 27.34 -19.57 41.19
C ARG A 872 27.01 -20.00 42.63
N CYS A 873 25.77 -19.79 43.07
CA CYS A 873 25.22 -20.31 44.31
C CYS A 873 25.36 -21.84 44.48
N GLY A 874 25.55 -22.65 43.44
CA GLY A 874 25.87 -24.06 43.66
C GLY A 874 27.21 -24.25 44.38
N LEU A 875 28.19 -23.37 44.13
CA LEU A 875 29.47 -23.39 44.82
C LEU A 875 29.40 -22.67 46.18
N GLU A 876 28.62 -21.59 46.30
CA GLU A 876 28.43 -20.91 47.60
C GLU A 876 27.55 -21.70 48.56
N ALA A 877 26.54 -22.44 48.08
CA ALA A 877 25.73 -23.32 48.93
C ALA A 877 26.56 -24.50 49.44
N LEU A 878 27.42 -25.09 48.59
CA LEU A 878 28.36 -26.11 49.04
C LEU A 878 29.44 -25.58 50.00
N LEU A 879 29.81 -24.30 49.90
CA LEU A 879 30.71 -23.68 50.87
C LEU A 879 29.98 -23.36 52.19
N ARG A 880 28.69 -22.99 52.14
CA ARG A 880 27.93 -22.66 53.34
C ARG A 880 27.48 -23.88 54.15
N ASP A 881 27.22 -25.01 53.49
CA ASP A 881 26.93 -26.27 54.18
C ASP A 881 28.16 -26.87 54.90
N GLY A 882 29.35 -26.27 54.73
CA GLY A 882 30.57 -26.68 55.43
C GLY A 882 30.80 -26.01 56.79
N GLU A 883 30.01 -25.01 57.18
CA GLU A 883 30.32 -24.15 58.34
C GLU A 883 29.28 -24.16 59.47
N GLU A 884 28.27 -25.04 59.42
CA GLU A 884 27.37 -25.29 60.56
C GLU A 884 27.47 -26.75 61.02
N GLY A 885 28.64 -27.11 61.52
CA GLY A 885 28.85 -28.25 62.40
C GLY A 885 29.34 -27.74 63.75
N ASP A 886 28.64 -28.13 64.81
CA ASP A 886 28.90 -27.85 66.23
C ASP A 886 28.69 -26.40 66.69
N GLU A 887 27.51 -26.11 67.23
CA GLU A 887 27.36 -25.89 68.68
C GLU A 887 25.90 -25.60 69.03
N ASP A 888 25.33 -26.53 69.79
CA ASP A 888 24.34 -26.34 70.84
C ASP A 888 22.97 -25.74 70.51
N ALA A 889 22.05 -26.69 70.36
CA ALA A 889 20.73 -26.66 70.98
C ALA A 889 20.69 -25.84 72.29
N GLN A 890 19.82 -24.80 72.36
CA GLN A 890 18.87 -24.64 73.47
C GLN A 890 17.86 -23.49 73.20
N ASN A 891 16.58 -23.85 73.31
CA ASN A 891 15.41 -23.04 73.70
C ASN A 891 14.77 -22.00 72.76
N PRO A 892 13.52 -22.26 72.31
CA PRO A 892 12.61 -21.30 71.70
C PRO A 892 11.59 -20.75 72.72
N HIS A 893 11.82 -19.54 73.24
CA HIS A 893 10.86 -18.68 73.97
C HIS A 893 11.42 -17.25 73.85
N ASP A 894 10.71 -16.15 73.58
CA ASP A 894 9.31 -15.79 73.75
C ASP A 894 8.94 -14.71 72.71
N MET A 895 7.67 -14.71 72.30
CA MET A 895 7.03 -13.56 71.67
C MET A 895 6.96 -12.40 72.67
N THR A 896 7.68 -11.31 72.40
CA THR A 896 7.27 -9.98 72.91
C THR A 896 7.28 -8.98 71.77
N SER A 897 6.07 -8.66 71.34
CA SER A 897 5.73 -7.55 70.47
C SER A 897 5.99 -6.25 71.24
N SER A 898 7.05 -5.50 70.90
CA SER A 898 7.18 -4.09 71.30
C SER A 898 7.10 -3.21 70.06
N SER A 899 5.90 -2.68 69.85
CA SER A 899 5.69 -1.40 69.18
C SER A 899 6.46 -0.32 69.94
N TYR A 900 7.23 0.56 69.30
CA TYR A 900 7.29 2.00 69.59
C TYR A 900 8.27 2.72 68.65
N ALA A 901 7.88 3.96 68.34
CA ALA A 901 8.68 5.09 67.86
C ALA A 901 9.03 5.15 66.37
N SER A 902 8.14 5.85 65.66
CA SER A 902 8.39 6.65 64.45
C SER A 902 9.60 7.57 64.62
N GLY A 903 10.76 7.16 64.10
CA GLY A 903 11.96 7.99 63.98
C GLY A 903 11.90 8.87 62.72
N THR A 904 11.90 10.16 62.97
CA THR A 904 11.89 11.29 62.03
C THR A 904 12.89 11.18 60.88
N THR A 905 12.39 11.51 59.69
CA THR A 905 13.11 11.84 58.45
C THR A 905 14.26 12.83 58.67
N ALA A 906 15.49 12.33 58.70
CA ALA A 906 16.68 13.16 58.54
C ALA A 906 17.00 13.28 57.04
N ALA A 907 16.67 14.45 56.47
CA ALA A 907 17.05 14.83 55.12
C ALA A 907 18.58 15.02 55.06
N SER A 908 19.30 13.95 54.70
CA SER A 908 20.73 14.00 54.39
C SER A 908 20.92 14.70 53.05
N SER A 909 21.52 15.89 53.08
CA SER A 909 21.88 16.67 51.90
C SER A 909 23.07 16.03 51.18
N TYR A 910 22.77 15.33 50.09
CA TYR A 910 23.79 14.74 49.21
C TYR A 910 24.56 15.86 48.50
N ARG A 911 25.85 16.02 48.82
CA ARG A 911 26.75 16.97 48.17
C ARG A 911 27.49 16.25 47.03
N PRO A 912 27.34 16.65 45.75
CA PRO A 912 28.04 16.04 44.64
C PRO A 912 29.56 16.28 44.74
N PRO A 913 30.40 15.31 44.33
CA PRO A 913 31.85 15.45 44.36
C PRO A 913 32.30 16.53 43.36
N ALA A 914 33.26 17.36 43.81
CA ALA A 914 33.86 18.42 43.00
C ALA A 914 34.65 17.83 41.81
N PRO A 915 34.63 18.50 40.64
CA PRO A 915 35.34 18.04 39.45
C PRO A 915 36.86 18.13 39.64
N PRO A 916 37.63 17.14 39.14
CA PRO A 916 39.08 17.13 39.27
C PRO A 916 39.70 18.26 38.44
N LEU A 917 40.39 19.17 39.14
CA LEU A 917 41.28 20.18 38.58
C LEU A 917 42.64 19.52 38.27
N GLN A 918 42.92 19.37 36.98
CA GLN A 918 44.19 19.58 36.27
C GLN A 918 44.49 18.47 35.25
N PRO A 919 44.69 18.86 33.97
CA PRO A 919 45.12 17.94 32.92
C PRO A 919 46.63 17.70 33.01
N MET A 920 47.04 16.50 33.40
CA MET A 920 48.42 16.07 33.16
C MET A 920 48.60 15.77 31.68
N ALA A 921 49.22 16.72 30.98
CA ALA A 921 49.81 16.52 29.66
C ALA A 921 50.97 15.52 29.78
N GLY A 922 50.69 14.25 29.49
CA GLY A 922 51.69 13.21 29.31
C GLY A 922 51.93 12.99 27.82
N ASP A 923 53.09 13.43 27.33
CA ASP A 923 53.59 13.21 25.98
C ASP A 923 53.73 11.71 25.68
N ILE A 924 52.78 11.12 24.95
CA ILE A 924 52.92 9.77 24.41
C ILE A 924 53.44 9.90 22.98
N ARG A 925 54.77 9.86 22.86
CA ARG A 925 55.49 9.72 21.59
C ARG A 925 55.08 8.41 20.91
N LEU A 926 54.95 8.50 19.58
CA LEU A 926 54.64 7.42 18.66
C LEU A 926 55.71 6.33 18.64
N ASP A 927 55.51 5.23 19.37
CA ASP A 927 56.23 3.98 19.15
C ASP A 927 55.54 3.15 18.05
N ALA A 928 55.60 3.65 16.81
CA ALA A 928 55.09 2.96 15.62
C ALA A 928 56.16 2.11 14.90
N LEU A 929 57.28 1.79 15.56
CA LEU A 929 58.45 1.19 14.90
C LEU A 929 58.82 -0.24 15.33
N SER A 930 58.04 -0.94 16.17
CA SER A 930 58.42 -2.30 16.62
C SER A 930 57.56 -3.46 16.09
N LEU A 931 56.54 -3.20 15.26
CA LEU A 931 55.68 -4.27 14.72
C LEU A 931 56.13 -4.85 13.37
N LEU A 932 57.11 -4.24 12.69
CA LEU A 932 57.63 -4.75 11.42
C LEU A 932 58.69 -5.85 11.57
N ASP A 933 59.28 -6.04 12.75
CA ASP A 933 60.34 -7.04 12.95
C ASP A 933 59.90 -8.41 13.48
N ARG A 934 58.59 -8.64 13.67
CA ARG A 934 58.08 -9.97 14.04
C ARG A 934 57.38 -10.74 12.93
N ALA A 935 57.35 -10.20 11.71
CA ALA A 935 56.79 -10.89 10.55
C ALA A 935 57.76 -11.88 9.86
N SER A 936 59.02 -11.97 10.29
CA SER A 936 60.06 -12.75 9.59
C SER A 936 60.42 -14.11 10.21
N SER A 937 59.78 -14.57 11.28
CA SER A 937 60.22 -15.80 11.98
C SER A 937 59.19 -16.93 12.12
N ALA A 938 58.11 -16.94 11.35
CA ALA A 938 57.17 -18.08 11.30
C ALA A 938 57.21 -18.80 9.93
N GLY A 939 58.41 -19.12 9.46
CA GLY A 939 58.62 -20.15 8.45
C GLY A 939 58.69 -21.53 9.11
N HIS A 940 58.13 -22.53 8.43
CA HIS A 940 58.19 -23.96 8.75
C HIS A 940 57.38 -24.50 9.94
N LYS A 941 56.22 -25.08 9.64
CA LYS A 941 55.91 -26.51 9.88
C LYS A 941 54.55 -26.86 9.27
N ILE A 942 54.60 -27.29 8.01
CA ILE A 942 53.51 -27.98 7.32
C ILE A 942 53.62 -29.45 7.75
N HIS A 943 52.68 -29.93 8.57
CA HIS A 943 52.54 -31.35 8.86
C HIS A 943 51.30 -31.86 8.12
N TYR A 944 51.56 -32.63 7.06
CA TYR A 944 50.57 -33.51 6.43
C TYR A 944 50.23 -34.63 7.41
N ALA A 945 48.96 -34.73 7.82
CA ALA A 945 48.38 -35.96 8.36
C ALA A 945 46.85 -35.91 8.20
N LEU A 946 46.32 -37.00 7.61
CA LEU A 946 44.92 -37.33 7.33
C LEU A 946 44.31 -36.76 6.02
N LEU A 947 44.59 -37.55 4.98
CA LEU A 947 43.62 -38.13 4.04
C LEU A 947 42.19 -38.25 4.59
#